data_AF-A0A8J4UTG6-F1
#
_entry.id   AF-A0A8J4UTG6-F1
#
_cell.length_a   1.000
_cell.length_b   1.000
_cell.length_c   1.000
_cell.angle_alpha   90.00
_cell.angle_beta   90.00
_cell.angle_gamma   90.00
#
_symmetry.space_group_name_H-M   'P 1'
#
loop_
_entity.id
_entity.type
_entity.pdbx_description
1 polymer ?
#
loop_
_entity_poly.entity_id
_entity_poly.type
_entity_poly.pdbx_seq_one_letter_code
_entity_poly.pdbx_strand_id
1 'polypeptide(L)'
;MNEENFRQSEKLVSASYVRQGVQARRGHEQLIRTLLEQGKCPEEGWNESTIELFLNELAVMDSNNFLGNCGVGEREGRVASDLVARRHYRLIHGIGRSGDIAAVQPKAAGSSLLNKITNSVVLDVLRFSGVRSVSSCFVVPMATGMSLTLCFLTLRHRRPSARYIIWPRIDQKSCFKSMVTAGFEPVVVENLLEGDELRTDLEAVEKKIEELGAENILCVHSTTSCFAPRVPDRLEELAVMCAKYSIPHIVNNAYGVQSSKCMHLIQQGARVGRIDAFVQSLDKNFMVPVGGAIIAGFDEDFIKEISKTYPGRASASPSLDVLITLLSLGASGYKKLLSERKELYTHLAQELKILADRHGERLLHTPHNPISLAMSLDGLQTNCDKAVTQLGSMLFTRQVSGARVVPLGVEQTVSGHTFHGFMSHSDAYPCPYLNAASAIGIGKKDVELSIKRLDKCLKTLKKDTKGEKNESLANNKIKALPRDLFSDLDSLIELDLRGNAFECDCRAKWLMLWVKNTNASVSDIMCAGPEEMKGKRLNDMTSLHDECISTDFIPLQSVMTESLSVDTFSHKNDVYVTIAAPNIESCMVLQWDHIEMNFRSYDNITGQSIVGCKSVIIQNLVFMIVAQLFGGSHIYKFDEDQSKFTKFQDIEVSKISKPNDIETFQIGDEWFFIIADSSKAGLSTLYKWNDKGFYSYQSLHEWFRDTDAEFVNLDGKAHLILASRSQVPVIYQWSKSAQKFVVQGEIPNMEDVVAVKAFWIIEDLYLAMTRYIGDSKVLHWTAKHFSEIQALPSRGSMILQPFSFKERHYLALGSDYTFSQIYLWNPEDKVFERFKEVYIQAPRSFTMVSTYRRDFIFASSFKGSTQIFEHIIIDLSL
;
A
#
# COMPACT_ATOMS: atom_id res chain seq x y z
N MET A 1 36.72 6.48 -10.52
CA MET A 1 38.15 6.30 -10.87
C MET A 1 38.57 7.32 -11.91
N ASN A 2 39.56 8.16 -11.60
CA ASN A 2 40.12 9.16 -12.54
C ASN A 2 41.35 8.58 -13.30
N GLU A 3 41.98 9.38 -14.18
CA GLU A 3 43.14 8.93 -14.96
C GLU A 3 44.29 8.40 -14.09
N GLU A 4 44.55 9.03 -12.95
CA GLU A 4 45.61 8.60 -12.03
C GLU A 4 45.29 7.23 -11.41
N ASN A 5 44.04 7.00 -11.01
CA ASN A 5 43.61 5.69 -10.51
C ASN A 5 43.82 4.59 -11.57
N PHE A 6 43.58 4.90 -12.85
CA PHE A 6 43.83 3.95 -13.93
C PHE A 6 45.32 3.68 -14.12
N ARG A 7 46.18 4.70 -14.09
CA ARG A 7 47.65 4.52 -14.15
C ARG A 7 48.19 3.67 -13.00
N GLN A 8 47.68 3.87 -11.78
CA GLN A 8 48.06 3.01 -10.65
C GLN A 8 47.54 1.58 -10.82
N SER A 9 46.38 1.38 -11.44
CA SER A 9 45.84 0.04 -11.69
C SER A 9 46.70 -0.78 -12.65
N GLU A 10 47.43 -0.14 -13.57
CA GLU A 10 48.37 -0.82 -14.49
C GLU A 10 49.55 -1.49 -13.75
N LYS A 11 49.80 -1.12 -12.49
CA LYS A 11 50.79 -1.79 -11.63
C LYS A 11 50.28 -3.10 -11.04
N LEU A 12 48.96 -3.31 -11.02
CA LEU A 12 48.30 -4.47 -10.42
C LEU A 12 47.76 -5.44 -11.47
N VAL A 13 47.31 -4.93 -12.62
CA VAL A 13 46.74 -5.68 -13.73
C VAL A 13 47.40 -5.23 -15.03
N SER A 14 47.54 -6.12 -16.02
CA SER A 14 48.14 -5.76 -17.31
C SER A 14 47.54 -4.48 -17.90
N ALA A 15 48.41 -3.57 -18.35
CA ALA A 15 48.04 -2.31 -18.98
C ALA A 15 47.09 -2.50 -20.19
N SER A 16 47.18 -3.63 -20.91
CA SER A 16 46.24 -3.94 -21.99
C SER A 16 44.79 -4.08 -21.49
N TYR A 17 44.57 -4.76 -20.36
CA TYR A 17 43.24 -4.95 -19.77
C TYR A 17 42.73 -3.69 -19.08
N VAL A 18 43.60 -2.92 -18.43
CA VAL A 18 43.22 -1.62 -17.85
C VAL A 18 42.78 -0.65 -18.95
N ARG A 19 43.52 -0.58 -20.08
CA ARG A 19 43.11 0.24 -21.24
C ARG A 19 41.75 -0.16 -21.80
N GLN A 20 41.44 -1.45 -21.86
CA GLN A 20 40.11 -1.93 -22.26
C GLN A 20 39.02 -1.46 -21.30
N GLY A 21 39.27 -1.52 -19.98
CA GLY A 21 38.34 -1.00 -18.97
C GLY A 21 38.13 0.51 -19.07
N VAL A 22 39.19 1.29 -19.32
CA VAL A 22 39.11 2.74 -19.58
C VAL A 22 38.26 3.02 -20.82
N GLN A 23 38.45 2.26 -21.90
CA GLN A 23 37.67 2.43 -23.12
C GLN A 23 36.17 2.15 -22.89
N ALA A 24 35.84 1.13 -22.09
CA ALA A 24 34.45 0.85 -21.71
C ALA A 24 33.83 2.01 -20.92
N ARG A 25 34.55 2.56 -19.92
CA ARG A 25 34.09 3.72 -19.13
C ARG A 25 33.85 4.97 -19.99
N ARG A 26 34.73 5.23 -20.97
CA ARG A 26 34.59 6.38 -21.89
C ARG A 26 33.26 6.38 -22.65
N GLY A 27 32.69 5.21 -22.94
CA GLY A 27 31.36 5.10 -23.55
C GLY A 27 30.27 5.73 -22.69
N HIS A 28 30.28 5.45 -21.38
CA HIS A 28 29.35 6.07 -20.43
C HIS A 28 29.59 7.58 -20.28
N GLU A 29 30.86 7.99 -20.18
CA GLU A 29 31.24 9.40 -20.06
C GLU A 29 30.81 10.22 -21.27
N GLN A 30 30.86 9.65 -22.48
CA GLN A 30 30.40 10.32 -23.69
C GLN A 30 28.89 10.58 -23.67
N LEU A 31 28.09 9.63 -23.18
CA LEU A 31 26.65 9.81 -23.00
C LEU A 31 26.35 10.92 -21.99
N ILE A 32 26.99 10.86 -20.82
CA ILE A 32 26.83 11.86 -19.76
C ILE A 32 27.25 13.25 -20.25
N ARG A 33 28.39 13.36 -20.93
CA ARG A 33 28.87 14.62 -21.50
C ARG A 33 27.87 15.19 -22.50
N THR A 34 27.33 14.36 -23.39
CA THR A 34 26.33 14.79 -24.38
C THR A 34 25.08 15.34 -23.72
N LEU A 35 24.58 14.68 -22.67
CA LEU A 35 23.44 15.16 -21.88
C LEU A 35 23.75 16.52 -21.23
N LEU A 36 24.92 16.69 -20.63
CA LEU A 36 25.32 17.93 -19.95
C LEU A 36 25.54 19.09 -20.92
N GLU A 37 26.10 18.83 -22.10
CA GLU A 37 26.36 19.85 -23.13
C GLU A 37 25.08 20.31 -23.82
N GLN A 38 24.17 19.39 -24.11
CA GLN A 38 22.99 19.69 -24.92
C GLN A 38 21.72 19.93 -24.09
N GLY A 39 21.63 19.34 -22.90
CA GLY A 39 20.45 19.40 -22.05
C GLY A 39 19.20 18.78 -22.68
N LYS A 40 19.35 17.85 -23.62
CA LYS A 40 18.26 17.22 -24.37
C LYS A 40 18.02 15.79 -23.93
N CYS A 41 16.82 15.28 -24.19
CA CYS A 41 16.54 13.87 -24.02
C CYS A 41 17.44 13.07 -24.98
N PRO A 42 18.16 12.03 -24.53
CA PRO A 42 18.95 11.21 -25.44
C PRO A 42 18.01 10.55 -26.47
N GLU A 43 18.44 10.41 -27.73
CA GLU A 43 17.55 9.82 -28.74
C GLU A 43 17.19 8.38 -28.36
N GLU A 44 18.19 7.59 -27.95
CA GLU A 44 18.00 6.23 -27.42
C GLU A 44 18.17 6.19 -25.90
N GLY A 45 17.38 5.33 -25.26
CA GLY A 45 17.42 5.11 -23.82
C GLY A 45 18.79 4.62 -23.33
N TRP A 46 19.21 5.14 -22.19
CA TRP A 46 20.41 4.68 -21.50
C TRP A 46 20.14 3.36 -20.78
N ASN A 47 21.18 2.54 -20.65
CA ASN A 47 21.12 1.39 -19.75
C ASN A 47 21.16 1.83 -18.28
N GLU A 48 20.65 0.98 -17.40
CA GLU A 48 20.58 1.25 -15.95
C GLU A 48 21.96 1.58 -15.37
N SER A 49 23.02 0.86 -15.79
CA SER A 49 24.38 1.12 -15.32
C SER A 49 24.89 2.54 -15.61
N THR A 50 24.49 3.16 -16.74
CA THR A 50 24.86 4.54 -17.07
C THR A 50 24.06 5.53 -16.24
N ILE A 51 22.77 5.26 -16.03
CA ILE A 51 21.89 6.10 -15.21
C ILE A 51 22.36 6.10 -13.75
N GLU A 52 22.58 4.92 -13.17
CA GLU A 52 23.09 4.81 -11.79
C GLU A 52 24.49 5.43 -11.65
N LEU A 53 25.38 5.23 -12.62
CA LEU A 53 26.69 5.90 -12.61
C LEU A 53 26.53 7.42 -12.58
N PHE A 54 25.67 7.96 -13.46
CA PHE A 54 25.39 9.39 -13.51
C PHE A 54 24.79 9.93 -12.20
N LEU A 55 23.80 9.23 -11.62
CA LEU A 55 23.18 9.62 -10.36
C LEU A 55 24.15 9.57 -9.19
N ASN A 56 25.02 8.55 -9.14
CA ASN A 56 26.06 8.45 -8.11
C ASN A 56 27.09 9.58 -8.23
N GLU A 57 27.49 9.94 -9.46
CA GLU A 57 28.39 11.09 -9.70
C GLU A 57 27.73 12.41 -9.28
N LEU A 58 26.42 12.59 -9.48
CA LEU A 58 25.70 13.75 -8.95
C LEU A 58 25.62 13.72 -7.42
N ALA A 59 25.31 12.58 -6.82
CA ALA A 59 25.15 12.46 -5.38
C ALA A 59 26.42 12.82 -4.62
N VAL A 60 27.60 12.40 -5.09
CA VAL A 60 28.89 12.73 -4.45
C VAL A 60 29.24 14.22 -4.53
N MET A 61 28.56 15.00 -5.37
CA MET A 61 28.74 16.46 -5.44
C MET A 61 27.95 17.23 -4.37
N ASP A 62 27.02 16.58 -3.67
CA ASP A 62 26.27 17.21 -2.58
C ASP A 62 27.04 17.14 -1.26
N SER A 63 27.04 18.25 -0.52
CA SER A 63 27.94 18.41 0.64
C SER A 63 27.71 17.39 1.75
N ASN A 64 26.47 16.88 1.90
CA ASN A 64 26.14 15.83 2.86
C ASN A 64 26.83 14.49 2.57
N ASN A 65 27.40 14.30 1.37
CA ASN A 65 28.11 13.09 0.96
C ASN A 65 29.64 13.28 0.91
N PHE A 66 30.18 14.45 1.28
CA PHE A 66 31.63 14.67 1.31
C PHE A 66 32.28 13.90 2.46
N LEU A 67 33.35 13.15 2.18
CA LEU A 67 34.02 12.28 3.16
C LEU A 67 34.56 13.04 4.39
N GLY A 68 34.96 14.29 4.22
CA GLY A 68 35.47 15.15 5.29
C GLY A 68 34.47 16.19 5.79
N ASN A 69 33.17 16.02 5.53
CA ASN A 69 32.15 16.99 5.94
C ASN A 69 32.03 17.04 7.48
N CYS A 70 31.98 18.26 8.04
CA CYS A 70 31.43 18.51 9.36
C CYS A 70 30.27 19.51 9.26
N GLY A 71 29.05 19.04 9.51
CA GLY A 71 27.85 19.88 9.44
C GLY A 71 27.50 20.45 10.81
N VAL A 72 27.64 21.76 11.00
CA VAL A 72 27.28 22.49 12.24
C VAL A 72 25.96 23.27 12.12
N GLY A 73 25.27 23.15 10.99
CA GLY A 73 23.96 23.76 10.77
C GLY A 73 22.79 22.85 11.20
N GLU A 74 21.59 23.43 11.09
CA GLU A 74 20.30 22.79 11.36
C GLU A 74 19.80 21.96 10.17
N ARG A 75 20.23 22.29 8.95
CA ARG A 75 19.81 21.61 7.70
C ARG A 75 21.01 21.09 6.92
N GLU A 76 21.63 20.05 7.47
CA GLU A 76 22.88 19.42 6.95
C GLU A 76 22.64 18.16 6.10
N GLY A 77 21.38 17.82 5.80
CA GLY A 77 21.09 16.64 4.98
C GLY A 77 21.45 15.30 5.64
N ARG A 78 21.48 15.26 6.99
CA ARG A 78 21.68 14.02 7.76
C ARG A 78 20.49 13.08 7.54
N VAL A 79 20.76 11.80 7.30
CA VAL A 79 19.72 10.78 7.11
C VAL A 79 19.90 9.70 8.16
N ALA A 80 18.84 9.41 8.92
CA ALA A 80 18.87 8.39 9.97
C ALA A 80 18.73 6.95 9.43
N SER A 81 17.99 6.77 8.34
CA SER A 81 17.73 5.45 7.74
C SER A 81 18.48 5.27 6.43
N ASP A 82 19.30 4.23 6.34
CA ASP A 82 20.01 3.88 5.11
C ASP A 82 19.07 3.44 3.98
N LEU A 83 17.89 2.89 4.29
CA LEU A 83 16.87 2.60 3.29
C LEU A 83 16.39 3.90 2.63
N VAL A 84 16.19 4.96 3.42
CA VAL A 84 15.81 6.29 2.92
C VAL A 84 16.95 6.93 2.12
N ALA A 85 18.20 6.84 2.59
CA ALA A 85 19.34 7.38 1.86
C ALA A 85 19.51 6.68 0.51
N ARG A 86 19.47 5.34 0.48
CA ARG A 86 19.68 4.54 -0.75
C ARG A 86 18.57 4.74 -1.77
N ARG A 87 17.30 4.69 -1.36
CA ARG A 87 16.17 4.84 -2.31
C ARG A 87 16.12 6.21 -2.99
N HIS A 88 16.78 7.22 -2.40
CA HIS A 88 16.91 8.57 -2.95
C HIS A 88 18.28 8.84 -3.59
N TYR A 89 19.07 7.80 -3.85
CA TYR A 89 20.43 7.94 -4.39
C TYR A 89 21.30 8.93 -3.61
N ARG A 90 21.06 9.07 -2.29
CA ARG A 90 21.74 10.01 -1.38
C ARG A 90 21.61 11.50 -1.75
N LEU A 91 20.60 11.88 -2.54
CA LEU A 91 20.26 13.27 -2.90
C LEU A 91 19.27 13.84 -1.88
N ILE A 92 19.76 14.46 -0.80
CA ILE A 92 18.96 14.72 0.42
C ILE A 92 18.52 16.19 0.55
N HIS A 93 19.28 17.13 0.00
CA HIS A 93 19.09 18.56 0.28
C HIS A 93 17.86 19.20 -0.39
N GLY A 94 17.15 18.44 -1.23
CA GLY A 94 16.05 18.91 -2.05
C GLY A 94 16.52 19.82 -3.19
N ILE A 95 15.57 20.52 -3.81
CA ILE A 95 15.83 21.50 -4.88
C ILE A 95 15.61 22.93 -4.38
N GLY A 96 16.35 23.86 -4.99
CA GLY A 96 16.18 25.29 -4.79
C GLY A 96 16.77 25.88 -3.50
N ARG A 97 16.42 27.14 -3.28
CA ARG A 97 16.77 27.95 -2.10
C ARG A 97 15.52 28.59 -1.52
N SER A 98 15.64 29.20 -0.35
CA SER A 98 14.50 29.71 0.42
C SER A 98 13.60 30.72 -0.30
N GLY A 99 14.09 31.40 -1.35
CA GLY A 99 13.31 32.37 -2.13
C GLY A 99 13.25 32.09 -3.63
N ASP A 100 13.73 30.93 -4.09
CA ASP A 100 13.65 30.52 -5.50
C ASP A 100 13.88 29.01 -5.62
N ILE A 101 12.86 28.27 -6.06
CA ILE A 101 12.92 26.81 -6.22
C ILE A 101 13.85 26.37 -7.37
N ALA A 102 14.15 27.25 -8.33
CA ALA A 102 15.07 26.99 -9.44
C ALA A 102 16.52 27.44 -9.17
N ALA A 103 16.78 28.15 -8.06
CA ALA A 103 18.12 28.62 -7.73
C ALA A 103 19.09 27.48 -7.37
N VAL A 104 20.37 27.66 -7.75
CA VAL A 104 21.45 26.72 -7.40
C VAL A 104 21.69 26.73 -5.89
N GLN A 105 21.66 25.55 -5.29
CA GLN A 105 21.93 25.32 -3.87
C GLN A 105 23.43 25.10 -3.63
N PRO A 106 24.15 26.02 -2.94
CA PRO A 106 25.58 25.86 -2.70
C PRO A 106 25.93 24.62 -1.86
N LYS A 107 25.04 24.16 -0.96
CA LYS A 107 25.22 22.92 -0.21
C LYS A 107 24.95 21.64 -1.03
N ALA A 108 24.38 21.77 -2.23
CA ALA A 108 23.87 20.65 -3.01
C ALA A 108 24.02 20.89 -4.51
N ALA A 109 25.28 20.93 -4.97
CA ALA A 109 25.61 21.17 -6.37
C ALA A 109 25.08 20.07 -7.29
N GLY A 110 25.12 18.81 -6.83
CA GLY A 110 24.59 17.65 -7.52
C GLY A 110 23.07 17.71 -7.67
N SER A 111 22.34 17.93 -6.59
CA SER A 111 20.87 18.12 -6.63
C SER A 111 20.45 19.32 -7.48
N SER A 112 21.26 20.39 -7.48
CA SER A 112 21.01 21.56 -8.33
C SER A 112 21.20 21.27 -9.81
N LEU A 113 22.26 20.52 -10.14
CA LEU A 113 22.54 20.10 -11.51
C LEU A 113 21.47 19.12 -12.01
N LEU A 114 21.07 18.16 -11.17
CA LEU A 114 19.94 17.26 -11.43
C LEU A 114 18.69 18.05 -11.82
N ASN A 115 18.27 18.99 -10.97
CA ASN A 115 17.07 19.79 -11.22
C ASN A 115 17.14 20.58 -12.55
N LYS A 116 18.29 21.18 -12.86
CA LYS A 116 18.49 21.91 -14.11
C LYS A 116 18.40 20.99 -15.33
N ILE A 117 19.04 19.82 -15.27
CA ILE A 117 19.00 18.84 -16.36
C ILE A 117 17.58 18.31 -16.53
N THR A 118 16.89 17.95 -15.44
CA THR A 118 15.49 17.52 -15.49
C THR A 118 14.63 18.56 -16.20
N ASN A 119 14.72 19.84 -15.81
CA ASN A 119 13.93 20.91 -16.44
C ASN A 119 14.27 21.07 -17.93
N SER A 120 15.54 20.96 -18.32
CA SER A 120 15.97 21.05 -19.71
C SER A 120 15.48 19.86 -20.56
N VAL A 121 15.59 18.64 -20.04
CA VAL A 121 15.13 17.42 -20.71
C VAL A 121 13.61 17.44 -20.86
N VAL A 122 12.87 17.85 -19.81
CA VAL A 122 11.42 18.02 -19.89
C VAL A 122 11.03 19.09 -20.91
N LEU A 123 11.76 20.22 -20.99
CA LEU A 123 11.52 21.26 -21.98
C LEU A 123 11.66 20.71 -23.42
N ASP A 124 12.68 19.89 -23.65
CA ASP A 124 12.89 19.20 -24.93
C ASP A 124 11.72 18.26 -25.27
N VAL A 125 11.23 17.50 -24.28
CA VAL A 125 10.04 16.64 -24.44
C VAL A 125 8.79 17.44 -24.79
N LEU A 126 8.55 18.58 -24.14
CA LEU A 126 7.39 19.43 -24.47
C LEU A 126 7.46 19.95 -25.92
N ARG A 127 8.67 20.27 -26.40
CA ARG A 127 8.90 20.73 -27.78
C ARG A 127 8.58 19.66 -28.80
N PHE A 128 9.14 18.46 -28.67
CA PHE A 128 8.91 17.41 -29.64
C PHE A 128 7.53 16.73 -29.48
N SER A 129 6.86 16.88 -28.32
CA SER A 129 5.48 16.43 -28.12
C SER A 129 4.44 17.34 -28.80
N GLY A 130 4.80 18.58 -29.15
CA GLY A 130 4.01 19.44 -30.05
C GLY A 130 4.10 20.94 -29.80
N VAL A 131 4.56 21.40 -28.63
CA VAL A 131 4.68 22.84 -28.31
C VAL A 131 6.11 23.31 -28.60
N ARG A 132 6.48 23.38 -29.87
CA ARG A 132 7.87 23.68 -30.31
C ARG A 132 8.40 25.04 -29.83
N SER A 133 7.51 26.02 -29.67
CA SER A 133 7.85 27.39 -29.25
C SER A 133 7.88 27.60 -27.73
N VAL A 134 7.72 26.55 -26.90
CA VAL A 134 7.84 26.69 -25.45
C VAL A 134 9.22 27.25 -25.09
N SER A 135 9.22 28.33 -24.32
CA SER A 135 10.42 29.08 -23.97
C SER A 135 11.05 28.56 -22.69
N SER A 136 10.21 28.31 -21.67
CA SER A 136 10.66 27.93 -20.34
C SER A 136 9.70 26.96 -19.66
N CYS A 137 10.24 26.08 -18.82
CA CYS A 137 9.46 25.26 -17.91
C CYS A 137 10.28 24.86 -16.68
N PHE A 138 9.59 24.47 -15.61
CA PHE A 138 10.21 23.83 -14.46
C PHE A 138 9.30 22.76 -13.85
N VAL A 139 9.93 21.71 -13.31
CA VAL A 139 9.28 20.70 -12.49
C VAL A 139 9.02 21.27 -11.10
N VAL A 140 7.80 21.09 -10.62
CA VAL A 140 7.39 21.47 -9.27
C VAL A 140 6.86 20.23 -8.54
N PRO A 141 7.33 19.94 -7.32
CA PRO A 141 6.94 18.73 -6.57
C PRO A 141 5.59 18.94 -5.86
N MET A 142 4.60 19.30 -6.65
CA MET A 142 3.20 19.43 -6.26
C MET A 142 2.32 18.86 -7.37
N ALA A 143 1.16 18.30 -7.01
CA ALA A 143 0.18 17.87 -8.00
C ALA A 143 -0.37 19.07 -8.80
N THR A 144 -0.89 18.81 -10.01
CA THR A 144 -1.35 19.85 -10.96
C THR A 144 -2.28 20.92 -10.35
N GLY A 145 -3.19 20.55 -9.43
CA GLY A 145 -4.06 21.54 -8.76
C GLY A 145 -3.28 22.56 -7.91
N MET A 146 -2.29 22.11 -7.14
CA MET A 146 -1.45 23.02 -6.36
C MET A 146 -0.50 23.83 -7.25
N SER A 147 -0.07 23.26 -8.39
CA SER A 147 0.71 23.99 -9.38
C SER A 147 -0.09 25.08 -10.09
N LEU A 148 -1.37 24.83 -10.41
CA LEU A 148 -2.30 25.86 -10.86
C LEU A 148 -2.49 26.95 -9.79
N THR A 149 -2.64 26.56 -8.53
CA THR A 149 -2.71 27.50 -7.39
C THR A 149 -1.49 28.41 -7.35
N LEU A 150 -0.28 27.87 -7.56
CA LEU A 150 0.95 28.65 -7.62
C LEU A 150 0.93 29.70 -8.75
N CYS A 151 0.43 29.34 -9.94
CA CYS A 151 0.22 30.29 -11.03
C CYS A 151 -0.73 31.43 -10.62
N PHE A 152 -1.85 31.11 -9.97
CA PHE A 152 -2.83 32.11 -9.53
C PHE A 152 -2.28 33.03 -8.43
N LEU A 153 -1.53 32.48 -7.47
CA LEU A 153 -0.85 33.26 -6.44
C LEU A 153 0.17 34.23 -7.05
N THR A 154 0.87 33.80 -8.10
CA THR A 154 1.80 34.69 -8.83
C THR A 154 1.05 35.82 -9.53
N LEU A 155 -0.05 35.50 -10.21
CA LEU A 155 -0.89 36.49 -10.88
C LEU A 155 -1.54 37.50 -9.93
N ARG A 156 -1.81 37.12 -8.67
CA ARG A 156 -2.32 38.05 -7.65
C ARG A 156 -1.45 39.28 -7.51
N HIS A 157 -0.12 39.10 -7.55
CA HIS A 157 0.83 40.20 -7.42
C HIS A 157 0.82 41.11 -8.66
N ARG A 158 0.57 40.55 -9.85
CA ARG A 158 0.44 41.32 -11.10
C ARG A 158 -0.93 42.00 -11.24
N ARG A 159 -1.98 41.46 -10.61
CA ARG A 159 -3.37 41.94 -10.70
C ARG A 159 -4.03 41.98 -9.31
N PRO A 160 -3.66 42.94 -8.45
CA PRO A 160 -4.14 42.98 -7.06
C PRO A 160 -5.62 43.31 -6.91
N SER A 161 -6.23 43.96 -7.91
CA SER A 161 -7.68 44.23 -7.97
C SER A 161 -8.51 43.02 -8.37
N ALA A 162 -7.88 41.98 -8.93
CA ALA A 162 -8.61 40.84 -9.46
C ALA A 162 -9.20 39.97 -8.36
N ARG A 163 -10.44 39.54 -8.56
CA ARG A 163 -11.20 38.65 -7.65
C ARG A 163 -11.66 37.35 -8.34
N TYR A 164 -11.88 37.41 -9.64
CA TYR A 164 -12.55 36.35 -10.38
C TYR A 164 -11.60 35.54 -11.27
N ILE A 165 -11.85 34.24 -11.39
CA ILE A 165 -11.22 33.40 -12.42
C ILE A 165 -12.33 32.85 -13.31
N ILE A 166 -12.32 33.21 -14.61
CA ILE A 166 -13.29 32.69 -15.57
C ILE A 166 -12.85 31.28 -15.98
N TRP A 167 -13.78 30.33 -15.89
CA TRP A 167 -13.45 28.92 -16.04
C TRP A 167 -14.54 28.16 -16.81
N PRO A 168 -14.27 27.78 -18.07
CA PRO A 168 -15.11 26.85 -18.82
C PRO A 168 -15.23 25.51 -18.09
N ARG A 169 -16.46 25.13 -17.75
CA ARG A 169 -16.75 24.07 -16.79
C ARG A 169 -16.10 22.74 -17.17
N ILE A 170 -15.44 22.12 -16.19
CA ILE A 170 -15.04 20.72 -16.22
C ILE A 170 -15.17 20.11 -14.82
N ASP A 171 -15.92 19.01 -14.72
CA ASP A 171 -16.26 18.40 -13.43
C ASP A 171 -15.11 17.54 -12.87
N GLN A 172 -14.07 18.23 -12.41
CA GLN A 172 -12.88 17.70 -11.78
C GLN A 172 -12.56 18.56 -10.54
N LYS A 173 -12.62 17.93 -9.35
CA LYS A 173 -12.58 18.66 -8.08
C LYS A 173 -11.26 19.41 -7.85
N SER A 174 -10.12 18.92 -8.33
CA SER A 174 -8.80 19.49 -8.04
C SER A 174 -8.54 20.80 -8.77
N CYS A 175 -8.85 20.91 -10.07
CA CYS A 175 -8.68 22.16 -10.82
C CYS A 175 -9.74 23.21 -10.45
N PHE A 176 -10.93 22.79 -10.00
CA PHE A 176 -11.89 23.72 -9.40
C PHE A 176 -11.37 24.26 -8.05
N LYS A 177 -10.95 23.35 -7.16
CA LYS A 177 -10.44 23.70 -5.84
C LYS A 177 -9.17 24.55 -5.90
N SER A 178 -8.34 24.48 -6.95
CA SER A 178 -7.12 25.27 -7.04
C SER A 178 -7.41 26.78 -7.09
N MET A 179 -8.49 27.18 -7.77
CA MET A 179 -8.93 28.58 -7.82
C MET A 179 -9.36 29.08 -6.44
N VAL A 180 -10.20 28.28 -5.75
CA VAL A 180 -10.67 28.60 -4.39
C VAL A 180 -9.53 28.58 -3.37
N THR A 181 -8.63 27.60 -3.46
CA THR A 181 -7.46 27.48 -2.58
C THR A 181 -6.50 28.66 -2.75
N ALA A 182 -6.36 29.16 -3.98
CA ALA A 182 -5.61 30.39 -4.21
C ALA A 182 -6.29 31.60 -3.55
N GLY A 183 -7.59 31.54 -3.26
CA GLY A 183 -8.38 32.62 -2.64
C GLY A 183 -9.12 33.48 -3.66
N PHE A 184 -9.50 32.91 -4.80
CA PHE A 184 -10.26 33.59 -5.85
C PHE A 184 -11.63 32.93 -6.05
N GLU A 185 -12.57 33.70 -6.59
CA GLU A 185 -13.94 33.26 -6.86
C GLU A 185 -14.03 32.68 -8.28
N PRO A 186 -14.33 31.37 -8.43
CA PRO A 186 -14.51 30.77 -9.74
C PRO A 186 -15.80 31.26 -10.40
N VAL A 187 -15.69 31.80 -11.61
CA VAL A 187 -16.82 32.12 -12.48
C VAL A 187 -16.97 30.97 -13.46
N VAL A 188 -17.86 30.03 -13.10
CA VAL A 188 -18.15 28.85 -13.90
C VAL A 188 -18.92 29.25 -15.15
N VAL A 189 -18.37 28.94 -16.32
CA VAL A 189 -19.03 29.13 -17.62
C VAL A 189 -19.45 27.76 -18.14
N GLU A 190 -20.75 27.58 -18.34
CA GLU A 190 -21.30 26.34 -18.90
C GLU A 190 -20.82 26.09 -20.33
N ASN A 191 -20.83 24.83 -20.74
CA ASN A 191 -20.39 24.42 -22.08
C ASN A 191 -21.57 24.40 -23.06
N LEU A 192 -21.28 24.62 -24.35
CA LEU A 192 -22.24 24.42 -25.44
C LEU A 192 -22.25 22.96 -25.88
N LEU A 193 -23.46 22.40 -26.08
CA LEU A 193 -23.64 21.09 -26.67
C LEU A 193 -23.65 21.20 -28.20
N GLU A 194 -22.58 20.72 -28.85
CA GLU A 194 -22.44 20.66 -30.31
C GLU A 194 -22.45 19.19 -30.77
N GLY A 195 -23.61 18.69 -31.18
CA GLY A 195 -23.79 17.27 -31.45
C GLY A 195 -23.73 16.46 -30.14
N ASP A 196 -22.73 15.59 -30.01
CA ASP A 196 -22.46 14.86 -28.76
C ASP A 196 -21.36 15.52 -27.91
N GLU A 197 -20.73 16.60 -28.37
CA GLU A 197 -19.59 17.20 -27.67
C GLU A 197 -20.01 18.38 -26.79
N LEU A 198 -19.39 18.50 -25.62
CA LEU A 198 -19.44 19.72 -24.82
C LEU A 198 -18.20 20.57 -25.10
N ARG A 199 -18.42 21.78 -25.62
CA ARG A 199 -17.37 22.70 -26.08
C ARG A 199 -17.47 24.06 -25.39
N THR A 200 -16.39 24.83 -25.49
CA THR A 200 -16.29 26.17 -24.90
C THR A 200 -17.37 27.11 -25.45
N ASP A 201 -18.16 27.71 -24.56
CA ASP A 201 -19.05 28.82 -24.90
C ASP A 201 -18.26 30.14 -24.94
N LEU A 202 -17.81 30.53 -26.13
CA LEU A 202 -17.01 31.75 -26.32
C LEU A 202 -17.83 33.02 -26.03
N GLU A 203 -19.11 33.03 -26.39
CA GLU A 203 -19.99 34.19 -26.18
C GLU A 203 -20.25 34.39 -24.69
N ALA A 204 -20.50 33.31 -23.94
CA ALA A 204 -20.68 33.40 -22.50
C ALA A 204 -19.39 33.82 -21.77
N VAL A 205 -18.21 33.35 -22.22
CA VAL A 205 -16.93 33.82 -21.69
C VAL A 205 -16.76 35.32 -21.93
N GLU A 206 -16.96 35.81 -23.15
CA GLU A 206 -16.81 37.24 -23.49
C GLU A 206 -17.81 38.09 -22.70
N LYS A 207 -19.06 37.66 -22.63
CA LYS A 207 -20.10 38.32 -21.84
C LYS A 207 -19.70 38.43 -20.35
N LYS A 208 -19.12 37.38 -19.76
CA LYS A 208 -18.62 37.44 -18.37
C LYS A 208 -17.42 38.36 -18.20
N ILE A 209 -16.58 38.50 -19.22
CA ILE A 209 -15.50 39.48 -19.21
C ILE A 209 -16.06 40.91 -19.19
N GLU A 210 -17.04 41.18 -20.03
CA GLU A 210 -17.71 42.49 -20.12
C GLU A 210 -18.51 42.82 -18.86
N GLU A 211 -19.24 41.85 -18.30
CA GLU A 211 -20.05 42.02 -17.08
C GLU A 211 -19.21 42.32 -15.83
N LEU A 212 -18.07 41.63 -15.67
CA LEU A 212 -17.24 41.72 -14.46
C LEU A 212 -16.14 42.77 -14.56
N GLY A 213 -15.80 43.23 -15.77
CA GLY A 213 -14.66 44.10 -16.02
C GLY A 213 -13.33 43.33 -16.06
N ALA A 214 -12.53 43.56 -17.11
CA ALA A 214 -11.27 42.85 -17.34
C ALA A 214 -10.26 43.00 -16.18
N GLU A 215 -10.26 44.14 -15.49
CA GLU A 215 -9.41 44.47 -14.33
C GLU A 215 -9.73 43.65 -13.07
N ASN A 216 -10.97 43.14 -12.96
CA ASN A 216 -11.41 42.31 -11.84
C ASN A 216 -11.18 40.81 -12.10
N ILE A 217 -10.74 40.45 -13.31
CA ILE A 217 -10.45 39.07 -13.70
C ILE A 217 -8.95 38.81 -13.57
N LEU A 218 -8.63 37.75 -12.83
CA LEU A 218 -7.26 37.31 -12.59
C LEU A 218 -6.71 36.64 -13.85
N CYS A 219 -7.48 35.70 -14.40
CA CYS A 219 -7.17 34.99 -15.63
C CYS A 219 -8.40 34.26 -16.18
N VAL A 220 -8.31 33.86 -17.44
CA VAL A 220 -9.11 32.77 -18.00
C VAL A 220 -8.37 31.45 -17.72
N HIS A 221 -9.07 30.49 -17.12
CA HIS A 221 -8.54 29.17 -16.77
C HIS A 221 -9.19 28.11 -17.67
N SER A 222 -8.54 27.77 -18.78
CA SER A 222 -9.03 26.79 -19.76
C SER A 222 -8.48 25.39 -19.49
N THR A 223 -9.06 24.35 -20.10
CA THR A 223 -8.66 22.94 -19.94
C THR A 223 -8.61 22.22 -21.28
N THR A 224 -7.48 21.57 -21.59
CA THR A 224 -7.33 20.72 -22.78
C THR A 224 -7.77 19.28 -22.51
N SER A 225 -6.99 18.56 -21.70
CA SER A 225 -7.20 17.16 -21.41
C SER A 225 -8.36 16.98 -20.43
N CYS A 226 -9.47 16.42 -20.91
CA CYS A 226 -10.73 16.25 -20.17
C CYS A 226 -11.41 14.90 -20.51
N PHE A 227 -12.43 14.53 -19.73
CA PHE A 227 -13.24 13.35 -19.99
C PHE A 227 -14.28 13.67 -21.06
N ALA A 228 -14.50 12.76 -22.00
CA ALA A 228 -15.60 12.85 -22.94
C ALA A 228 -16.94 12.84 -22.17
N PRO A 229 -18.01 13.50 -22.63
CA PRO A 229 -18.20 14.14 -23.93
C PRO A 229 -17.56 15.54 -24.06
N ARG A 230 -16.99 16.09 -22.99
CA ARG A 230 -16.23 17.34 -23.09
C ARG A 230 -14.98 17.12 -23.94
N VAL A 231 -14.60 18.16 -24.66
CA VAL A 231 -13.39 18.19 -25.51
C VAL A 231 -12.45 19.31 -25.06
N PRO A 232 -11.20 19.34 -25.56
CA PRO A 232 -10.30 20.45 -25.29
C PRO A 232 -10.95 21.80 -25.60
N ASP A 233 -10.75 22.77 -24.71
CA ASP A 233 -11.26 24.13 -24.92
C ASP A 233 -10.74 24.73 -26.23
N ARG A 234 -11.51 25.64 -26.81
CA ARG A 234 -11.16 26.45 -27.99
C ARG A 234 -10.03 27.44 -27.68
N LEU A 235 -8.81 26.92 -27.53
CA LEU A 235 -7.67 27.69 -27.04
C LEU A 235 -7.26 28.82 -27.99
N GLU A 236 -7.45 28.67 -29.30
CA GLU A 236 -7.10 29.72 -30.26
C GLU A 236 -7.96 30.97 -30.03
N GLU A 237 -9.27 30.77 -29.94
CA GLU A 237 -10.24 31.83 -29.74
C GLU A 237 -10.15 32.43 -28.33
N LEU A 238 -10.02 31.59 -27.29
CA LEU A 238 -9.77 32.06 -25.92
C LEU A 238 -8.47 32.85 -25.82
N ALA A 239 -7.40 32.43 -26.51
CA ALA A 239 -6.13 33.13 -26.51
C ALA A 239 -6.23 34.50 -27.21
N VAL A 240 -6.94 34.59 -28.33
CA VAL A 240 -7.23 35.87 -29.02
C VAL A 240 -8.02 36.79 -28.10
N MET A 241 -9.04 36.27 -27.41
CA MET A 241 -9.86 37.03 -26.47
C MET A 241 -9.03 37.53 -25.27
N CYS A 242 -8.20 36.68 -24.68
CA CYS A 242 -7.29 37.05 -23.58
C CYS A 242 -6.29 38.13 -24.02
N ALA A 243 -5.80 38.07 -25.26
CA ALA A 243 -4.97 39.11 -25.83
C ALA A 243 -5.75 40.44 -26.00
N LYS A 244 -6.95 40.40 -26.59
CA LYS A 244 -7.84 41.56 -26.80
C LYS A 244 -8.12 42.31 -25.50
N TYR A 245 -8.51 41.59 -24.44
CA TYR A 245 -8.85 42.19 -23.14
C TYR A 245 -7.67 42.33 -22.18
N SER A 246 -6.44 41.97 -22.61
CA SER A 246 -5.24 41.99 -21.76
C SER A 246 -5.38 41.18 -20.46
N ILE A 247 -6.11 40.06 -20.51
CA ILE A 247 -6.33 39.14 -19.38
C ILE A 247 -5.33 37.97 -19.49
N PRO A 248 -4.67 37.56 -18.39
CA PRO A 248 -3.82 36.37 -18.41
C PRO A 248 -4.60 35.09 -18.74
N HIS A 249 -3.95 34.14 -19.41
CA HIS A 249 -4.53 32.86 -19.80
C HIS A 249 -3.70 31.70 -19.24
N ILE A 250 -4.32 30.92 -18.34
CA ILE A 250 -3.72 29.75 -17.71
C ILE A 250 -4.41 28.48 -18.22
N VAL A 251 -3.65 27.57 -18.81
CA VAL A 251 -4.18 26.34 -19.41
C VAL A 251 -3.90 25.14 -18.49
N ASN A 252 -4.96 24.47 -18.03
CA ASN A 252 -4.88 23.17 -17.40
C ASN A 252 -4.68 22.08 -18.47
N ASN A 253 -3.45 21.63 -18.63
CA ASN A 253 -3.04 20.59 -19.57
C ASN A 253 -2.64 19.29 -18.85
N ALA A 254 -3.33 18.98 -17.74
CA ALA A 254 -2.98 17.93 -16.78
C ALA A 254 -2.43 16.64 -17.42
N TYR A 255 -3.10 16.07 -18.41
CA TYR A 255 -2.68 14.85 -19.09
C TYR A 255 -2.66 15.01 -20.62
N GLY A 256 -2.34 16.21 -21.10
CA GLY A 256 -2.35 16.51 -22.53
C GLY A 256 -1.00 16.40 -23.24
N VAL A 257 0.13 16.23 -22.53
CA VAL A 257 1.46 16.05 -23.17
C VAL A 257 1.47 14.81 -24.06
N GLN A 258 0.82 13.75 -23.59
CA GLN A 258 0.66 12.49 -24.33
C GLN A 258 -0.22 12.59 -25.60
N SER A 259 -0.83 13.74 -25.86
CA SER A 259 -1.69 13.98 -27.02
C SER A 259 -1.11 15.08 -27.89
N SER A 260 -0.68 14.70 -29.09
CA SER A 260 -0.23 15.68 -30.07
C SER A 260 -1.33 16.68 -30.43
N LYS A 261 -2.63 16.30 -30.43
CA LYS A 261 -3.72 17.25 -30.68
C LYS A 261 -3.78 18.35 -29.59
N CYS A 262 -3.69 17.97 -28.31
CA CYS A 262 -3.70 18.94 -27.21
C CYS A 262 -2.46 19.86 -27.25
N MET A 263 -1.28 19.29 -27.50
CA MET A 263 -0.04 20.05 -27.58
C MET A 263 -0.01 21.00 -28.80
N HIS A 264 -0.52 20.57 -29.96
CA HIS A 264 -0.63 21.46 -31.12
C HIS A 264 -1.65 22.57 -30.88
N LEU A 265 -2.74 22.30 -30.16
CA LEU A 265 -3.74 23.32 -29.81
C LEU A 265 -3.15 24.41 -28.91
N ILE A 266 -2.32 24.04 -27.93
CA ILE A 266 -1.57 25.01 -27.11
C ILE A 266 -0.60 25.82 -27.98
N GLN A 267 0.12 25.16 -28.90
CA GLN A 267 1.02 25.83 -29.84
C GLN A 267 0.28 26.82 -30.75
N GLN A 268 -0.92 26.47 -31.24
CA GLN A 268 -1.71 27.38 -32.05
C GLN A 268 -2.25 28.55 -31.24
N GLY A 269 -2.81 28.31 -30.05
CA GLY A 269 -3.29 29.37 -29.16
C GLY A 269 -2.20 30.39 -28.82
N ALA A 270 -0.99 29.94 -28.53
CA ALA A 270 0.16 30.82 -28.29
C ALA A 270 0.64 31.57 -29.55
N ARG A 271 0.40 31.02 -30.74
CA ARG A 271 0.76 31.68 -32.01
C ARG A 271 -0.21 32.80 -32.37
N VAL A 272 -1.51 32.61 -32.13
CA VAL A 272 -2.56 33.55 -32.56
C VAL A 272 -2.99 34.53 -31.48
N GLY A 273 -2.71 34.24 -30.21
CA GLY A 273 -3.13 35.07 -29.10
C GLY A 273 -2.23 34.91 -27.87
N ARG A 274 -2.83 34.96 -26.68
CA ARG A 274 -2.14 34.94 -25.39
C ARG A 274 -2.33 33.62 -24.63
N ILE A 275 -1.22 32.99 -24.24
CA ILE A 275 -1.14 31.94 -23.22
C ILE A 275 0.02 32.28 -22.30
N ASP A 276 -0.24 32.51 -21.02
CA ASP A 276 0.79 32.90 -20.05
C ASP A 276 1.49 31.67 -19.45
N ALA A 277 0.71 30.64 -19.08
CA ALA A 277 1.26 29.36 -18.63
C ALA A 277 0.32 28.19 -18.93
N PHE A 278 0.91 27.00 -19.05
CA PHE A 278 0.19 25.73 -19.13
C PHE A 278 0.81 24.71 -18.19
N VAL A 279 -0.05 23.95 -17.48
CA VAL A 279 0.35 23.09 -16.36
C VAL A 279 0.00 21.63 -16.63
N GLN A 280 0.94 20.71 -16.43
CA GLN A 280 0.78 19.28 -16.71
C GLN A 280 1.20 18.42 -15.51
N SER A 281 0.59 17.26 -15.32
CA SER A 281 1.00 16.30 -14.26
C SER A 281 2.14 15.41 -14.74
N LEU A 282 3.03 15.03 -13.83
CA LEU A 282 4.09 14.08 -14.16
C LEU A 282 3.57 12.65 -14.30
N ASP A 283 2.79 12.18 -13.33
CA ASP A 283 2.29 10.80 -13.27
C ASP A 283 1.51 10.42 -14.53
N LYS A 284 0.63 11.30 -15.01
CA LYS A 284 -0.27 11.01 -16.13
C LYS A 284 0.40 11.05 -17.50
N ASN A 285 1.56 11.71 -17.62
CA ASN A 285 2.24 11.90 -18.90
C ASN A 285 3.56 11.13 -18.99
N PHE A 286 4.12 10.70 -17.86
CA PHE A 286 5.46 10.11 -17.78
C PHE A 286 5.51 8.82 -16.95
N MET A 287 4.38 8.26 -16.51
CA MET A 287 4.33 6.97 -15.81
C MET A 287 5.19 6.91 -14.53
N VAL A 288 5.21 8.00 -13.77
CA VAL A 288 5.91 8.14 -12.49
C VAL A 288 4.90 8.24 -11.32
N PRO A 289 5.33 8.13 -10.05
CA PRO A 289 4.43 8.31 -8.91
C PRO A 289 3.71 9.66 -8.92
N VAL A 290 2.50 9.68 -8.34
CA VAL A 290 1.73 10.91 -8.14
C VAL A 290 2.48 11.86 -7.22
N GLY A 291 2.50 13.16 -7.55
CA GLY A 291 3.02 14.19 -6.65
C GLY A 291 3.83 15.30 -7.31
N GLY A 292 4.10 15.23 -8.61
CA GLY A 292 4.78 16.30 -9.34
C GLY A 292 4.00 16.80 -10.56
N ALA A 293 4.37 18.00 -11.00
CA ALA A 293 3.82 18.65 -12.18
C ALA A 293 4.90 19.48 -12.88
N ILE A 294 4.57 19.93 -14.09
CA ILE A 294 5.37 20.86 -14.87
C ILE A 294 4.56 22.14 -15.04
N ILE A 295 5.22 23.28 -14.86
CA ILE A 295 4.68 24.59 -15.25
C ILE A 295 5.55 25.08 -16.40
N ALA A 296 4.91 25.37 -17.53
CA ALA A 296 5.57 25.79 -18.75
C ALA A 296 4.88 27.02 -19.36
N GLY A 297 5.62 27.78 -20.17
CA GLY A 297 5.08 28.95 -20.86
C GLY A 297 6.00 29.52 -21.92
N PHE A 298 5.56 30.63 -22.49
CA PHE A 298 6.21 31.29 -23.62
C PHE A 298 6.97 32.55 -23.19
N ASP A 299 6.58 33.17 -22.07
CA ASP A 299 7.30 34.24 -21.39
C ASP A 299 8.21 33.66 -20.29
N GLU A 300 9.52 33.68 -20.52
CA GLU A 300 10.51 33.15 -19.59
C GLU A 300 10.52 33.90 -18.25
N ASP A 301 10.28 35.21 -18.25
CA ASP A 301 10.31 36.02 -17.03
C ASP A 301 9.09 35.72 -16.16
N PHE A 302 7.91 35.55 -16.77
CA PHE A 302 6.73 35.12 -16.02
C PHE A 302 6.90 33.71 -15.43
N ILE A 303 7.46 32.75 -16.18
CA ILE A 303 7.72 31.41 -15.63
C ILE A 303 8.73 31.45 -14.48
N LYS A 304 9.75 32.30 -14.55
CA LYS A 304 10.70 32.54 -13.43
C LYS A 304 10.00 33.18 -12.24
N GLU A 305 9.06 34.10 -12.43
CA GLU A 305 8.28 34.67 -11.33
C GLU A 305 7.43 33.62 -10.62
N ILE A 306 6.79 32.71 -11.36
CA ILE A 306 6.05 31.60 -10.74
C ILE A 306 6.99 30.71 -9.92
N SER A 307 8.18 30.44 -10.45
CA SER A 307 9.22 29.68 -9.74
C SER A 307 9.64 30.35 -8.42
N LYS A 308 9.87 31.67 -8.44
CA LYS A 308 10.24 32.47 -7.25
C LYS A 308 9.11 32.63 -6.24
N THR A 309 7.86 32.47 -6.67
CA THR A 309 6.69 32.55 -5.78
C THR A 309 6.62 31.35 -4.83
N TYR A 310 7.28 30.23 -5.15
CA TYR A 310 7.33 29.06 -4.28
C TYR A 310 8.15 29.35 -3.00
N PRO A 311 7.57 29.22 -1.80
CA PRO A 311 8.28 29.53 -0.56
C PRO A 311 9.12 28.34 -0.09
N GLY A 312 10.44 28.51 -0.02
CA GLY A 312 11.33 27.50 0.56
C GLY A 312 11.96 26.53 -0.45
N ARG A 313 12.59 25.48 0.09
CA ARG A 313 13.10 24.36 -0.70
C ARG A 313 11.98 23.34 -0.93
N ALA A 314 12.14 22.52 -1.96
CA ALA A 314 11.16 21.50 -2.30
C ALA A 314 11.79 20.12 -2.48
N SER A 315 10.96 19.07 -2.52
CA SER A 315 11.41 17.69 -2.76
C SER A 315 12.05 17.55 -4.14
N ALA A 316 13.18 16.85 -4.22
CA ALA A 316 13.82 16.48 -5.49
C ALA A 316 13.22 15.19 -6.11
N SER A 317 12.41 14.42 -5.36
CA SER A 317 11.95 13.10 -5.77
C SER A 317 11.21 13.11 -7.11
N PRO A 318 10.22 14.00 -7.36
CA PRO A 318 9.51 13.99 -8.64
C PRO A 318 10.42 14.35 -9.83
N SER A 319 11.45 15.18 -9.59
CA SER A 319 12.45 15.55 -10.59
C SER A 319 13.42 14.40 -10.88
N LEU A 320 13.77 13.61 -9.86
CA LEU A 320 14.56 12.39 -9.98
C LEU A 320 13.78 11.32 -10.77
N ASP A 321 12.51 11.09 -10.41
CA ASP A 321 11.65 10.09 -11.05
C ASP A 321 11.53 10.34 -12.56
N VAL A 322 11.15 11.56 -12.96
CA VAL A 322 10.98 11.88 -14.39
C VAL A 322 12.31 11.89 -15.15
N LEU A 323 13.42 12.27 -14.50
CA LEU A 323 14.74 12.21 -15.14
C LEU A 323 15.16 10.76 -15.40
N ILE A 324 15.04 9.87 -14.41
CA ILE A 324 15.31 8.44 -14.58
C ILE A 324 14.46 7.89 -15.73
N THR A 325 13.14 8.15 -15.71
CA THR A 325 12.24 7.63 -16.74
C THR A 325 12.60 8.11 -18.13
N LEU A 326 12.90 9.41 -18.31
CA LEU A 326 13.24 9.96 -19.63
C LEU A 326 14.62 9.51 -20.12
N LEU A 327 15.60 9.34 -19.23
CA LEU A 327 16.89 8.77 -19.60
C LEU A 327 16.77 7.28 -19.96
N SER A 328 15.92 6.52 -19.29
CA SER A 328 15.67 5.11 -19.60
C SER A 328 14.91 4.91 -20.91
N LEU A 329 13.92 5.76 -21.20
CA LEU A 329 13.12 5.67 -22.43
C LEU A 329 13.86 6.24 -23.64
N GLY A 330 14.58 7.35 -23.46
CA GLY A 330 15.02 8.21 -24.55
C GLY A 330 13.84 8.84 -25.32
N ALA A 331 14.16 9.68 -26.29
CA ALA A 331 13.17 10.32 -27.15
C ALA A 331 12.46 9.28 -28.04
N SER A 332 13.18 8.26 -28.53
CA SER A 332 12.64 7.17 -29.35
C SER A 332 11.58 6.37 -28.56
N GLY A 333 11.90 5.97 -27.33
CA GLY A 333 10.99 5.23 -26.45
C GLY A 333 9.76 6.05 -26.07
N TYR A 334 9.92 7.34 -25.74
CA TYR A 334 8.76 8.19 -25.45
C TYR A 334 7.87 8.40 -26.69
N LYS A 335 8.45 8.69 -27.87
CA LYS A 335 7.70 8.81 -29.14
C LYS A 335 6.96 7.51 -29.47
N LYS A 336 7.56 6.35 -29.20
CA LYS A 336 6.93 5.03 -29.37
C LYS A 336 5.69 4.90 -28.49
N LEU A 337 5.78 5.21 -27.19
CA LEU A 337 4.63 5.20 -26.28
C LEU A 337 3.50 6.14 -26.75
N LEU A 338 3.84 7.31 -27.32
CA LEU A 338 2.86 8.23 -27.91
C LEU A 338 2.16 7.63 -29.15
N SER A 339 2.88 6.87 -29.98
CA SER A 339 2.33 6.17 -31.13
C SER A 339 1.39 5.04 -30.71
N GLU A 340 1.86 4.18 -29.81
CA GLU A 340 1.08 3.04 -29.28
C GLU A 340 -0.22 3.51 -28.63
N ARG A 341 -0.19 4.61 -27.89
CA ARG A 341 -1.40 5.23 -27.33
C ARG A 341 -2.40 5.65 -28.42
N LYS A 342 -1.95 6.21 -29.55
CA LYS A 342 -2.85 6.59 -30.67
C LYS A 342 -3.45 5.36 -31.36
N GLU A 343 -2.66 4.32 -31.53
CA GLU A 343 -3.11 3.04 -32.10
C GLU A 343 -4.16 2.40 -31.19
N LEU A 344 -3.87 2.31 -29.88
CA LEU A 344 -4.77 1.74 -28.89
C LEU A 344 -6.02 2.60 -28.65
N TYR A 345 -5.96 3.91 -28.85
CA TYR A 345 -7.16 4.76 -28.88
C TYR A 345 -8.11 4.33 -30.00
N THR A 346 -7.57 4.09 -31.20
CA THR A 346 -8.37 3.66 -32.36
C THR A 346 -8.95 2.26 -32.12
N HIS A 347 -8.14 1.34 -31.58
CA HIS A 347 -8.58 0.00 -31.24
C HIS A 347 -9.68 0.02 -30.15
N LEU A 348 -9.49 0.78 -29.07
CA LEU A 348 -10.49 0.93 -28.01
C LEU A 348 -11.80 1.52 -28.56
N ALA A 349 -11.73 2.53 -29.43
CA ALA A 349 -12.92 3.11 -30.05
C ALA A 349 -13.68 2.09 -30.91
N GLN A 350 -12.97 1.27 -31.68
CA GLN A 350 -13.57 0.20 -32.49
C GLN A 350 -14.24 -0.87 -31.62
N GLU A 351 -13.53 -1.40 -30.62
CA GLU A 351 -14.07 -2.42 -29.71
C GLU A 351 -15.26 -1.90 -28.90
N LEU A 352 -15.18 -0.65 -28.41
CA LEU A 352 -16.26 -0.03 -27.66
C LEU A 352 -17.48 0.24 -28.55
N LYS A 353 -17.28 0.60 -29.82
CA LYS A 353 -18.37 0.72 -30.80
C LYS A 353 -19.05 -0.62 -31.08
N ILE A 354 -18.28 -1.67 -31.35
CA ILE A 354 -18.81 -3.04 -31.57
C ILE A 354 -19.62 -3.50 -30.35
N LEU A 355 -19.11 -3.22 -29.15
CA LEU A 355 -19.80 -3.54 -27.90
C LEU A 355 -21.08 -2.73 -27.73
N ALA A 356 -21.04 -1.43 -28.01
CA ALA A 356 -22.19 -0.54 -27.93
C ALA A 356 -23.31 -1.03 -28.87
N ASP A 357 -22.98 -1.26 -30.14
CA ASP A 357 -23.93 -1.73 -31.17
C ASP A 357 -24.59 -3.06 -30.74
N ARG A 358 -23.80 -4.00 -30.19
CA ARG A 358 -24.32 -5.28 -29.66
C ARG A 358 -25.33 -5.09 -28.53
N HIS A 359 -25.16 -4.02 -27.76
CA HIS A 359 -26.01 -3.67 -26.64
C HIS A 359 -27.08 -2.63 -26.99
N GLY A 360 -27.29 -2.29 -28.27
CA GLY A 360 -28.26 -1.25 -28.64
C GLY A 360 -27.92 0.13 -28.07
N GLU A 361 -26.66 0.33 -27.69
CA GLU A 361 -26.08 1.60 -27.30
C GLU A 361 -25.27 2.15 -28.48
N ARG A 362 -24.73 3.37 -28.34
CA ARG A 362 -23.86 3.98 -29.34
C ARG A 362 -22.60 4.55 -28.71
N LEU A 363 -21.51 4.55 -29.47
CA LEU A 363 -20.34 5.36 -29.13
C LEU A 363 -20.66 6.83 -29.42
N LEU A 364 -20.53 7.70 -28.43
CA LEU A 364 -20.74 9.14 -28.59
C LEU A 364 -19.70 9.72 -29.56
N HIS A 365 -20.15 10.54 -30.51
CA HIS A 365 -19.31 11.11 -31.54
C HIS A 365 -18.51 12.31 -31.02
N THR A 366 -17.32 12.03 -30.47
CA THR A 366 -16.46 13.02 -29.81
C THR A 366 -15.08 13.16 -30.47
N PRO A 367 -14.99 13.46 -31.80
CA PRO A 367 -13.75 13.45 -32.56
C PRO A 367 -12.68 14.45 -32.07
N HIS A 368 -13.07 15.50 -31.35
CA HIS A 368 -12.14 16.48 -30.81
C HIS A 368 -11.50 16.03 -29.49
N ASN A 369 -12.01 15.00 -28.80
CA ASN A 369 -11.32 14.40 -27.66
C ASN A 369 -10.32 13.32 -28.13
N PRO A 370 -9.00 13.48 -27.91
CA PRO A 370 -7.99 12.55 -28.42
C PRO A 370 -7.61 11.40 -27.47
N ILE A 371 -8.20 11.36 -26.27
CA ILE A 371 -7.79 10.46 -25.18
C ILE A 371 -8.98 9.70 -24.61
N SER A 372 -10.05 10.42 -24.27
CA SER A 372 -11.25 9.86 -23.63
C SER A 372 -12.33 9.60 -24.67
N LEU A 373 -13.04 8.48 -24.48
CA LEU A 373 -14.21 8.07 -25.24
C LEU A 373 -15.41 7.98 -24.28
N ALA A 374 -16.62 7.99 -24.84
CA ALA A 374 -17.85 7.79 -24.08
C ALA A 374 -18.84 6.93 -24.88
N MET A 375 -19.44 5.95 -24.21
CA MET A 375 -20.50 5.08 -24.75
C MET A 375 -21.81 5.39 -24.04
N SER A 376 -22.91 5.55 -24.77
CA SER A 376 -24.23 5.76 -24.17
C SER A 376 -24.65 4.59 -23.28
N LEU A 377 -25.56 4.88 -22.36
CA LEU A 377 -26.26 3.90 -21.52
C LEU A 377 -27.77 4.15 -21.55
N ASP A 378 -28.28 4.64 -22.68
CA ASP A 378 -29.68 5.01 -22.91
C ASP A 378 -30.61 3.82 -22.63
N GLY A 379 -30.28 2.66 -23.19
CA GLY A 379 -31.06 1.44 -23.04
C GLY A 379 -31.00 0.85 -21.63
N LEU A 380 -29.97 1.20 -20.85
CA LEU A 380 -29.86 0.80 -19.44
C LEU A 380 -30.76 1.65 -18.54
N GLN A 381 -30.84 2.97 -18.78
CA GLN A 381 -31.65 3.89 -17.98
C GLN A 381 -33.15 3.66 -18.17
N THR A 382 -33.61 3.46 -19.40
CA THR A 382 -35.03 3.20 -19.70
C THR A 382 -35.62 2.02 -18.94
N ASN A 383 -34.76 1.14 -18.41
CA ASN A 383 -35.17 -0.06 -17.69
C ASN A 383 -35.07 0.06 -16.16
N CYS A 384 -34.17 0.89 -15.60
CA CYS A 384 -34.05 1.18 -14.16
C CYS A 384 -33.00 2.27 -13.88
N ASP A 385 -33.35 3.35 -13.19
CA ASP A 385 -32.41 4.44 -12.86
C ASP A 385 -31.22 3.99 -11.98
N LYS A 386 -31.43 2.97 -11.12
CA LYS A 386 -30.34 2.42 -10.28
C LYS A 386 -29.32 1.59 -11.08
N ALA A 387 -29.70 1.07 -12.25
CA ALA A 387 -28.84 0.19 -13.05
C ALA A 387 -27.57 0.90 -13.56
N VAL A 388 -27.67 2.19 -13.90
CA VAL A 388 -26.52 3.01 -14.32
C VAL A 388 -25.49 3.11 -13.19
N THR A 389 -25.92 3.44 -11.97
CA THR A 389 -25.01 3.51 -10.82
C THR A 389 -24.42 2.14 -10.45
N GLN A 390 -25.21 1.08 -10.56
CA GLN A 390 -24.79 -0.30 -10.28
C GLN A 390 -23.71 -0.80 -11.28
N LEU A 391 -23.78 -0.40 -12.54
CA LEU A 391 -22.76 -0.76 -13.54
C LEU A 391 -21.35 -0.34 -13.08
N GLY A 392 -21.23 0.83 -12.44
CA GLY A 392 -19.95 1.31 -11.91
C GLY A 392 -19.35 0.39 -10.85
N SER A 393 -20.15 -0.04 -9.86
CA SER A 393 -19.68 -0.96 -8.80
C SER A 393 -19.40 -2.36 -9.35
N MET A 394 -20.18 -2.83 -10.34
CA MET A 394 -19.95 -4.12 -10.98
C MET A 394 -18.63 -4.18 -11.76
N LEU A 395 -18.25 -3.08 -12.42
CA LEU A 395 -16.97 -2.96 -13.11
C LEU A 395 -15.82 -2.93 -12.11
N PHE A 396 -15.95 -2.16 -11.03
CA PHE A 396 -14.93 -2.06 -9.99
C PHE A 396 -14.66 -3.41 -9.29
N THR A 397 -15.71 -4.12 -8.87
CA THR A 397 -15.61 -5.47 -8.26
C THR A 397 -15.00 -6.50 -9.21
N ARG A 398 -15.12 -6.30 -10.53
CA ARG A 398 -14.47 -7.12 -11.56
C ARG A 398 -13.09 -6.60 -11.96
N GLN A 399 -12.47 -5.77 -11.13
CA GLN A 399 -11.12 -5.23 -11.32
C GLN A 399 -10.98 -4.40 -12.61
N VAL A 400 -12.00 -3.64 -12.99
CA VAL A 400 -11.91 -2.60 -14.01
C VAL A 400 -11.80 -1.25 -13.30
N SER A 401 -10.60 -0.67 -13.31
CA SER A 401 -10.33 0.67 -12.80
C SER A 401 -10.35 1.70 -13.94
N GLY A 402 -10.59 2.97 -13.61
CA GLY A 402 -10.56 4.08 -14.57
C GLY A 402 -11.79 4.21 -15.47
N ALA A 403 -12.67 3.19 -15.54
CA ALA A 403 -13.98 3.32 -16.16
C ALA A 403 -14.89 4.19 -15.29
N ARG A 404 -15.45 5.26 -15.84
CA ARG A 404 -16.32 6.20 -15.13
C ARG A 404 -17.73 6.09 -15.67
N VAL A 405 -18.69 5.77 -14.82
CA VAL A 405 -20.11 5.79 -15.18
C VAL A 405 -20.71 7.12 -14.73
N VAL A 406 -21.42 7.79 -15.64
CA VAL A 406 -21.99 9.12 -15.43
C VAL A 406 -23.51 9.03 -15.57
N PRO A 407 -24.25 9.03 -14.44
CA PRO A 407 -25.71 9.14 -14.45
C PRO A 407 -26.17 10.59 -14.65
N LEU A 408 -27.46 10.77 -14.98
CA LEU A 408 -28.08 12.08 -15.13
C LEU A 408 -28.44 12.69 -13.76
N GLY A 409 -28.55 14.02 -13.71
CA GLY A 409 -29.14 14.74 -12.58
C GLY A 409 -28.37 14.68 -11.26
N VAL A 410 -27.10 14.27 -11.26
CA VAL A 410 -26.29 14.22 -10.04
C VAL A 410 -26.01 15.63 -9.53
N GLU A 411 -26.40 15.93 -8.30
CA GLU A 411 -26.01 17.17 -7.63
C GLU A 411 -24.80 16.96 -6.73
N GLN A 412 -23.82 17.86 -6.83
CA GLN A 412 -22.63 17.82 -5.98
C GLN A 412 -22.17 19.22 -5.63
N THR A 413 -22.07 19.50 -4.33
CA THR A 413 -21.46 20.73 -3.83
C THR A 413 -19.96 20.53 -3.63
N VAL A 414 -19.14 21.44 -4.14
CA VAL A 414 -17.67 21.47 -3.99
C VAL A 414 -17.25 22.88 -3.60
N SER A 415 -16.65 23.04 -2.42
CA SER A 415 -16.14 24.34 -1.93
C SER A 415 -17.17 25.48 -2.00
N GLY A 416 -18.43 25.19 -1.67
CA GLY A 416 -19.52 26.17 -1.66
C GLY A 416 -20.24 26.39 -2.99
N HIS A 417 -19.75 25.84 -4.11
CA HIS A 417 -20.46 25.87 -5.40
C HIS A 417 -21.19 24.55 -5.65
N THR A 418 -22.47 24.61 -6.00
CA THR A 418 -23.30 23.44 -6.31
C THR A 418 -23.35 23.23 -7.81
N PHE A 419 -22.87 22.06 -8.26
CA PHE A 419 -22.96 21.63 -9.65
C PHE A 419 -24.19 20.74 -9.83
N HIS A 420 -25.06 21.08 -10.78
CA HIS A 420 -26.12 20.19 -11.26
C HIS A 420 -25.58 19.34 -12.40
N GLY A 421 -26.00 18.08 -12.51
CA GLY A 421 -25.43 17.16 -13.52
C GLY A 421 -23.93 16.91 -13.35
N PHE A 422 -23.41 16.93 -12.11
CA PHE A 422 -21.99 16.74 -11.81
C PHE A 422 -21.48 15.42 -12.42
N MET A 423 -20.23 15.47 -12.88
CA MET A 423 -19.55 14.46 -13.70
C MET A 423 -19.85 14.55 -15.20
N SER A 424 -20.95 15.18 -15.60
CA SER A 424 -21.33 15.31 -17.02
C SER A 424 -20.79 16.56 -17.72
N HIS A 425 -20.25 17.51 -16.96
CA HIS A 425 -19.74 18.80 -17.47
C HIS A 425 -20.82 19.74 -18.00
N SER A 426 -22.09 19.45 -17.71
CA SER A 426 -23.27 20.23 -18.06
C SER A 426 -24.35 20.00 -17.01
N ASP A 427 -25.28 20.93 -16.85
CA ASP A 427 -26.42 20.75 -15.96
C ASP A 427 -27.38 19.66 -16.46
N ALA A 428 -27.50 19.49 -17.77
CA ALA A 428 -28.46 18.60 -18.40
C ALA A 428 -27.88 17.96 -19.68
N TYR A 429 -26.94 17.04 -19.53
CA TYR A 429 -26.46 16.24 -20.67
C TYR A 429 -27.55 15.25 -21.15
N PRO A 430 -27.69 14.96 -22.46
CA PRO A 430 -28.86 14.24 -22.98
C PRO A 430 -29.05 12.79 -22.51
N CYS A 431 -27.97 12.08 -22.17
CA CYS A 431 -28.03 10.67 -21.79
C CYS A 431 -26.93 10.27 -20.79
N PRO A 432 -27.12 9.22 -19.99
CA PRO A 432 -26.06 8.67 -19.17
C PRO A 432 -25.03 7.96 -20.06
N TYR A 433 -23.80 7.89 -19.60
CA TYR A 433 -22.72 7.29 -20.39
C TYR A 433 -21.63 6.67 -19.52
N LEU A 434 -20.81 5.84 -20.16
CA LEU A 434 -19.60 5.26 -19.61
C LEU A 434 -18.38 5.82 -20.32
N ASN A 435 -17.40 6.33 -19.58
CA ASN A 435 -16.09 6.69 -20.10
C ASN A 435 -15.10 5.53 -20.05
N ALA A 436 -14.30 5.44 -21.11
CA ALA A 436 -13.04 4.73 -21.16
C ALA A 436 -12.00 5.62 -21.84
N ALA A 437 -10.72 5.44 -21.55
CA ALA A 437 -9.66 6.29 -22.10
C ALA A 437 -8.44 5.47 -22.52
N SER A 438 -7.78 5.90 -23.59
CA SER A 438 -6.47 5.40 -24.00
C SER A 438 -5.40 6.40 -23.59
N ALA A 439 -4.92 6.23 -22.37
CA ALA A 439 -3.79 6.96 -21.80
C ALA A 439 -2.46 6.25 -22.06
N ILE A 440 -1.35 6.98 -22.00
CA ILE A 440 0.00 6.47 -22.26
C ILE A 440 0.33 5.29 -21.32
N GLY A 441 0.91 4.24 -21.88
CA GLY A 441 1.21 3.00 -21.15
C GLY A 441 0.07 1.99 -21.06
N ILE A 442 -1.13 2.29 -21.61
CA ILE A 442 -2.19 1.29 -21.78
C ILE A 442 -1.70 0.14 -22.67
N GLY A 443 -1.99 -1.11 -22.28
CA GLY A 443 -1.71 -2.30 -23.07
C GLY A 443 -2.94 -2.81 -23.82
N LYS A 444 -2.71 -3.58 -24.89
CA LYS A 444 -3.80 -4.25 -25.64
C LYS A 444 -4.66 -5.14 -24.73
N LYS A 445 -4.03 -5.85 -23.79
CA LYS A 445 -4.70 -6.71 -22.81
C LYS A 445 -5.69 -5.92 -21.92
N ASP A 446 -5.39 -4.67 -21.61
CA ASP A 446 -6.29 -3.81 -20.81
C ASP A 446 -7.58 -3.52 -21.58
N VAL A 447 -7.46 -3.24 -22.89
CA VAL A 447 -8.61 -3.06 -23.79
C VAL A 447 -9.43 -4.35 -23.87
N GLU A 448 -8.80 -5.48 -24.18
CA GLU A 448 -9.51 -6.77 -24.31
C GLU A 448 -10.24 -7.17 -23.02
N LEU A 449 -9.58 -7.04 -21.88
CA LEU A 449 -10.14 -7.45 -20.59
C LEU A 449 -11.26 -6.51 -20.11
N SER A 450 -11.10 -5.19 -20.33
CA SER A 450 -12.14 -4.21 -20.00
C SER A 450 -13.39 -4.41 -20.85
N ILE A 451 -13.26 -4.61 -22.16
CA ILE A 451 -14.38 -4.89 -23.07
C ILE A 451 -15.09 -6.19 -22.68
N LYS A 452 -14.35 -7.27 -22.42
CA LYS A 452 -14.93 -8.55 -21.98
C LYS A 452 -15.71 -8.43 -20.66
N ARG A 453 -15.16 -7.69 -19.69
CA ARG A 453 -15.79 -7.50 -18.38
C ARG A 453 -17.03 -6.60 -18.49
N LEU A 454 -16.95 -5.53 -19.30
CA LEU A 454 -18.08 -4.64 -19.57
C LEU A 454 -19.23 -5.38 -20.27
N ASP A 455 -18.94 -6.20 -21.29
CA ASP A 455 -19.94 -7.04 -21.95
C ASP A 455 -20.66 -7.95 -20.95
N LYS A 456 -19.91 -8.58 -20.03
CA LYS A 456 -20.49 -9.44 -18.99
C LYS A 456 -21.40 -8.63 -18.05
N CYS A 457 -20.97 -7.45 -17.62
CA CYS A 457 -21.78 -6.57 -16.76
C CYS A 457 -23.09 -6.14 -17.44
N LEU A 458 -23.02 -5.66 -18.69
CA LEU A 458 -24.20 -5.23 -19.44
C LEU A 458 -25.18 -6.39 -19.70
N LYS A 459 -24.66 -7.58 -19.99
CA LYS A 459 -25.49 -8.80 -20.14
C LYS A 459 -26.22 -9.17 -18.86
N THR A 460 -25.57 -9.06 -17.71
CA THR A 460 -26.20 -9.33 -16.41
C THR A 460 -27.32 -8.33 -16.16
N LEU A 461 -27.05 -7.02 -16.27
CA LEU A 461 -28.05 -5.98 -15.99
C LEU A 461 -29.28 -6.04 -16.91
N LYS A 462 -29.12 -6.45 -18.17
CA LYS A 462 -30.25 -6.61 -19.11
C LYS A 462 -31.11 -7.85 -18.86
N LYS A 463 -30.55 -8.88 -18.23
CA LYS A 463 -31.32 -10.07 -17.85
C LYS A 463 -32.25 -9.76 -16.67
N ASP A 464 -31.83 -8.86 -15.80
CA ASP A 464 -32.58 -8.50 -14.60
C ASP A 464 -33.81 -7.60 -14.90
N THR A 465 -33.92 -7.03 -16.11
CA THR A 465 -34.95 -6.03 -16.49
C THR A 465 -36.12 -6.55 -17.36
N LYS A 466 -36.11 -7.79 -17.85
CA LYS A 466 -37.27 -8.40 -18.54
C LYS A 466 -38.07 -9.25 -17.55
N GLY A 467 -39.07 -8.65 -16.91
CA GLY A 467 -39.88 -9.29 -15.88
C GLY A 467 -40.70 -10.47 -16.39
N GLU A 468 -40.24 -11.68 -16.10
CA GLU A 468 -40.88 -12.65 -15.19
C GLU A 468 -39.69 -13.21 -14.40
N LYS A 469 -39.60 -12.92 -13.10
CA LYS A 469 -38.47 -13.43 -12.31
C LYS A 469 -38.73 -14.89 -11.95
N ASN A 470 -38.46 -15.72 -12.95
CA ASN A 470 -38.15 -17.14 -12.83
C ASN A 470 -36.62 -17.23 -12.75
N GLU A 471 -36.07 -17.10 -11.55
CA GLU A 471 -34.63 -17.23 -11.34
C GLU A 471 -34.30 -18.72 -11.19
N SER A 472 -33.66 -19.31 -12.20
CA SER A 472 -33.11 -20.67 -12.08
C SER A 472 -31.63 -20.59 -11.79
N LEU A 473 -31.26 -20.86 -10.55
CA LEU A 473 -29.89 -21.14 -10.13
C LEU A 473 -29.61 -22.65 -10.13
N ALA A 474 -30.49 -23.47 -10.71
CA ALA A 474 -30.36 -24.91 -10.73
C ALA A 474 -29.05 -25.41 -11.39
N ASN A 475 -28.51 -26.53 -10.89
CA ASN A 475 -27.33 -27.23 -11.44
C ASN A 475 -26.02 -26.42 -11.53
N ASN A 476 -25.87 -25.34 -10.75
CA ASN A 476 -24.71 -24.46 -10.80
C ASN A 476 -23.59 -24.82 -9.82
N LYS A 477 -23.64 -26.01 -9.20
CA LYS A 477 -22.69 -26.46 -8.17
C LYS A 477 -22.58 -25.49 -6.99
N ILE A 478 -23.67 -24.78 -6.71
CA ILE A 478 -23.74 -23.81 -5.61
C ILE A 478 -23.73 -24.59 -4.29
N LYS A 479 -22.90 -24.11 -3.37
CA LYS A 479 -22.81 -24.64 -2.01
C LYS A 479 -23.48 -23.73 -0.98
N ALA A 480 -23.38 -22.42 -1.15
CA ALA A 480 -24.05 -21.41 -0.32
C ALA A 480 -24.34 -20.16 -1.15
N LEU A 481 -25.35 -19.38 -0.76
CA LEU A 481 -25.70 -18.10 -1.37
C LEU A 481 -25.37 -16.94 -0.41
N PRO A 482 -24.83 -15.81 -0.89
CA PRO A 482 -24.60 -14.62 -0.07
C PRO A 482 -25.90 -14.10 0.55
N ARG A 483 -25.81 -13.57 1.78
CA ARG A 483 -26.96 -12.94 2.47
C ARG A 483 -27.54 -11.79 1.66
N ASP A 484 -28.85 -11.59 1.79
CA ASP A 484 -29.61 -10.49 1.17
C ASP A 484 -29.50 -10.46 -0.36
N LEU A 485 -29.01 -11.54 -0.99
CA LEU A 485 -29.02 -11.70 -2.44
C LEU A 485 -30.41 -11.47 -3.02
N PHE A 486 -31.43 -11.80 -2.23
CA PHE A 486 -32.84 -11.72 -2.60
C PHE A 486 -33.60 -10.57 -1.90
N SER A 487 -32.93 -9.69 -1.13
CA SER A 487 -33.60 -8.65 -0.33
C SER A 487 -34.27 -7.57 -1.17
N ASP A 488 -33.75 -7.31 -2.38
CA ASP A 488 -34.26 -6.28 -3.31
C ASP A 488 -35.11 -6.90 -4.44
N LEU A 489 -35.52 -8.18 -4.31
CA LEU A 489 -36.28 -8.92 -5.33
C LEU A 489 -37.78 -9.03 -4.99
N ASP A 490 -38.42 -7.91 -4.64
CA ASP A 490 -39.86 -7.85 -4.26
C ASP A 490 -40.84 -8.37 -5.35
N SER A 491 -40.36 -8.58 -6.58
CA SER A 491 -41.13 -9.04 -7.74
C SER A 491 -40.82 -10.48 -8.18
N LEU A 492 -40.15 -11.30 -7.35
CA LEU A 492 -39.78 -12.69 -7.65
C LEU A 492 -41.01 -13.62 -7.64
N ILE A 493 -41.20 -14.42 -8.69
CA ILE A 493 -42.39 -15.30 -8.86
C ILE A 493 -42.01 -16.78 -8.70
N GLU A 494 -40.88 -17.22 -9.28
CA GLU A 494 -40.39 -18.61 -9.18
C GLU A 494 -38.86 -18.62 -8.98
N LEU A 495 -38.37 -19.48 -8.08
CA LEU A 495 -36.94 -19.68 -7.83
C LEU A 495 -36.60 -21.17 -7.90
N ASP A 496 -35.82 -21.58 -8.91
CA ASP A 496 -35.36 -22.96 -9.08
C ASP A 496 -33.90 -23.10 -8.61
N LEU A 497 -33.72 -23.83 -7.51
CA LEU A 497 -32.44 -24.09 -6.86
C LEU A 497 -32.00 -25.56 -6.98
N ARG A 498 -32.72 -26.40 -7.73
CA ARG A 498 -32.47 -27.85 -7.81
C ARG A 498 -31.10 -28.21 -8.37
N GLY A 499 -30.55 -29.37 -7.99
CA GLY A 499 -29.29 -29.87 -8.54
C GLY A 499 -28.03 -29.11 -8.09
N ASN A 500 -28.16 -28.24 -7.09
CA ASN A 500 -27.03 -27.67 -6.36
C ASN A 500 -26.72 -28.52 -5.13
N ALA A 501 -25.48 -28.44 -4.65
CA ALA A 501 -25.00 -29.18 -3.51
C ALA A 501 -24.95 -28.27 -2.28
N PHE A 502 -26.13 -27.82 -1.82
CA PHE A 502 -26.21 -26.84 -0.74
C PHE A 502 -25.66 -27.39 0.59
N GLU A 503 -24.79 -26.61 1.21
CA GLU A 503 -24.34 -26.78 2.58
C GLU A 503 -25.37 -26.07 3.47
N CYS A 504 -26.30 -26.82 4.04
CA CYS A 504 -27.38 -26.34 4.88
C CYS A 504 -26.89 -26.14 6.32
N ASP A 505 -25.98 -25.18 6.47
CA ASP A 505 -25.45 -24.74 7.75
C ASP A 505 -26.01 -23.37 8.15
N CYS A 506 -25.39 -22.74 9.15
CA CYS A 506 -25.80 -21.44 9.69
C CYS A 506 -25.81 -20.32 8.63
N ARG A 507 -25.02 -20.43 7.54
CA ARG A 507 -24.99 -19.47 6.43
C ARG A 507 -26.21 -19.59 5.52
N ALA A 508 -26.89 -20.74 5.53
CA ALA A 508 -28.16 -20.96 4.83
C ALA A 508 -29.37 -20.50 5.66
N LYS A 509 -29.18 -20.00 6.90
CA LYS A 509 -30.26 -19.58 7.79
C LYS A 509 -31.09 -18.45 7.21
N TRP A 510 -30.45 -17.44 6.63
CA TRP A 510 -31.16 -16.35 5.95
C TRP A 510 -32.00 -16.89 4.78
N LEU A 511 -31.46 -17.85 4.01
CA LEU A 511 -32.16 -18.46 2.87
C LEU A 511 -33.35 -19.29 3.34
N MET A 512 -33.19 -20.10 4.39
CA MET A 512 -34.28 -20.85 5.02
C MET A 512 -35.40 -19.92 5.51
N LEU A 513 -35.05 -18.84 6.22
CA LEU A 513 -36.02 -17.84 6.69
C LEU A 513 -36.70 -17.11 5.53
N TRP A 514 -35.94 -16.77 4.49
CA TRP A 514 -36.45 -16.10 3.31
C TRP A 514 -37.42 -17.00 2.53
N VAL A 515 -37.10 -18.28 2.32
CA VAL A 515 -37.99 -19.24 1.65
C VAL A 515 -39.30 -19.42 2.40
N LYS A 516 -39.30 -19.32 3.73
CA LYS A 516 -40.53 -19.38 4.55
C LYS A 516 -41.39 -18.13 4.45
N ASN A 517 -40.78 -16.97 4.20
CA ASN A 517 -41.45 -15.68 4.25
C ASN A 517 -41.73 -15.07 2.86
N THR A 518 -41.20 -15.67 1.79
CA THR A 518 -41.38 -15.20 0.42
C THR A 518 -42.73 -15.61 -0.16
N ASN A 519 -43.30 -14.77 -1.02
CA ASN A 519 -44.50 -15.09 -1.80
C ASN A 519 -44.16 -15.81 -3.13
N ALA A 520 -42.87 -16.04 -3.41
CA ALA A 520 -42.39 -16.74 -4.60
C ALA A 520 -42.51 -18.27 -4.47
N SER A 521 -42.75 -18.96 -5.59
CA SER A 521 -42.74 -20.43 -5.66
C SER A 521 -41.30 -20.94 -5.74
N VAL A 522 -40.79 -21.56 -4.67
CA VAL A 522 -39.39 -22.03 -4.59
C VAL A 522 -39.32 -23.54 -4.73
N SER A 523 -38.47 -24.05 -5.62
CA SER A 523 -38.22 -25.49 -5.78
C SER A 523 -37.61 -26.12 -4.52
N ASP A 524 -37.85 -27.42 -4.26
CA ASP A 524 -37.23 -28.14 -3.14
C ASP A 524 -35.71 -28.01 -3.10
N ILE A 525 -35.18 -27.42 -2.03
CA ILE A 525 -33.74 -27.28 -1.78
C ILE A 525 -33.29 -28.49 -0.96
N MET A 526 -32.60 -29.43 -1.63
CA MET A 526 -32.03 -30.61 -0.98
C MET A 526 -30.63 -30.27 -0.45
N CYS A 527 -30.40 -30.55 0.82
CA CYS A 527 -29.11 -30.37 1.47
C CYS A 527 -28.15 -31.47 1.04
N ALA A 528 -26.95 -31.09 0.59
CA ALA A 528 -25.86 -32.02 0.29
C ALA A 528 -24.89 -32.19 1.47
N GLY A 529 -24.87 -31.23 2.40
CA GLY A 529 -24.12 -31.26 3.64
C GLY A 529 -24.69 -30.27 4.67
N PRO A 530 -24.21 -30.27 5.92
CA PRO A 530 -23.31 -31.28 6.52
C PRO A 530 -23.96 -32.68 6.58
N GLU A 531 -23.21 -33.75 6.89
CA GLU A 531 -23.70 -35.15 6.79
C GLU A 531 -25.02 -35.40 7.55
N GLU A 532 -25.23 -34.73 8.68
CA GLU A 532 -26.48 -34.81 9.45
C GLU A 532 -27.70 -34.18 8.72
N MET A 533 -27.44 -33.25 7.80
CA MET A 533 -28.45 -32.54 7.02
C MET A 533 -28.60 -33.10 5.61
N LYS A 534 -27.69 -33.96 5.17
CA LYS A 534 -27.69 -34.52 3.82
C LYS A 534 -28.99 -35.27 3.49
N GLY A 535 -29.61 -34.91 2.37
CA GLY A 535 -30.87 -35.47 1.90
C GLY A 535 -32.13 -34.85 2.54
N LYS A 536 -32.00 -33.97 3.54
CA LYS A 536 -33.14 -33.21 4.09
C LYS A 536 -33.47 -32.01 3.20
N ARG A 537 -34.74 -31.57 3.27
CA ARG A 537 -35.23 -30.36 2.57
C ARG A 537 -35.07 -29.14 3.45
N LEU A 538 -34.39 -28.10 2.97
CA LEU A 538 -34.19 -26.85 3.71
C LEU A 538 -35.53 -26.18 4.09
N ASN A 539 -36.55 -26.33 3.23
CA ASN A 539 -37.89 -25.73 3.39
C ASN A 539 -38.63 -26.30 4.63
N ASP A 540 -38.35 -27.54 5.00
CA ASP A 540 -39.03 -28.26 6.08
C ASP A 540 -38.32 -28.09 7.45
N MET A 541 -37.17 -27.40 7.47
CA MET A 541 -36.37 -27.25 8.69
C MET A 541 -36.94 -26.17 9.61
N THR A 542 -37.06 -26.45 10.90
CA THR A 542 -37.50 -25.46 11.91
C THR A 542 -36.37 -24.58 12.42
N SER A 543 -35.13 -25.07 12.42
CA SER A 543 -33.91 -24.34 12.79
C SER A 543 -32.70 -24.92 12.05
N LEU A 544 -31.71 -24.06 11.78
CA LEU A 544 -30.34 -24.43 11.39
C LEU A 544 -29.46 -24.09 12.60
N HIS A 545 -28.53 -24.99 12.98
CA HIS A 545 -27.74 -24.92 14.22
C HIS A 545 -27.27 -23.51 14.60
N ASP A 546 -27.31 -23.22 15.90
CA ASP A 546 -27.43 -21.87 16.47
C ASP A 546 -26.18 -20.98 16.42
N GLU A 547 -25.03 -21.45 15.91
CA GLU A 547 -23.79 -20.65 15.89
C GLU A 547 -23.49 -20.07 14.49
N CYS A 548 -24.18 -18.98 14.13
CA CYS A 548 -23.83 -18.14 12.99
C CYS A 548 -22.63 -17.22 13.26
N ILE A 549 -21.82 -17.47 14.27
CA ILE A 549 -20.75 -16.55 14.64
C ILE A 549 -19.47 -16.98 13.90
N SER A 550 -18.80 -16.05 13.22
CA SER A 550 -17.47 -16.16 12.66
C SER A 550 -16.56 -15.09 13.25
N THR A 551 -15.33 -15.00 12.76
CA THR A 551 -14.32 -14.06 13.24
C THR A 551 -13.51 -13.50 12.09
N ASP A 552 -12.75 -12.42 12.32
CA ASP A 552 -11.72 -11.96 11.38
C ASP A 552 -10.56 -11.24 12.08
N PHE A 553 -9.44 -11.07 11.38
CA PHE A 553 -8.28 -10.28 11.81
C PHE A 553 -8.12 -9.05 10.92
N ILE A 554 -8.34 -7.86 11.48
CA ILE A 554 -8.23 -6.59 10.77
C ILE A 554 -6.96 -5.83 11.18
N PRO A 555 -6.18 -5.27 10.25
CA PRO A 555 -5.02 -4.44 10.61
C PRO A 555 -5.45 -3.22 11.43
N LEU A 556 -4.87 -3.04 12.62
CA LEU A 556 -5.17 -1.92 13.52
C LEU A 556 -4.05 -0.87 13.48
N GLN A 557 -2.81 -1.29 13.74
CA GLN A 557 -1.67 -0.41 13.91
C GLN A 557 -0.39 -1.11 13.41
N SER A 558 0.60 -0.33 12.99
CA SER A 558 1.94 -0.82 12.70
C SER A 558 2.98 -0.08 13.54
N VAL A 559 3.89 -0.82 14.17
CA VAL A 559 5.04 -0.28 14.90
C VAL A 559 6.24 -0.35 13.96
N MET A 560 6.75 0.82 13.56
CA MET A 560 7.78 0.99 12.52
C MET A 560 9.19 0.58 12.99
N THR A 561 9.34 -0.63 13.52
CA THR A 561 10.61 -1.22 13.93
C THR A 561 10.67 -2.68 13.53
N GLU A 562 11.88 -3.11 13.15
CA GLU A 562 12.21 -4.53 13.05
C GLU A 562 12.32 -5.10 14.47
N SER A 563 11.76 -6.29 14.68
CA SER A 563 11.69 -6.93 15.98
C SER A 563 11.82 -8.44 15.88
N LEU A 564 12.26 -9.06 17.00
CA LEU A 564 12.49 -10.49 17.09
C LEU A 564 11.50 -11.20 18.01
N SER A 565 11.14 -10.59 19.13
CA SER A 565 10.20 -11.17 20.09
C SER A 565 9.17 -10.14 20.55
N VAL A 566 7.99 -10.63 20.90
CA VAL A 566 6.94 -9.85 21.55
C VAL A 566 6.43 -10.65 22.73
N ASP A 567 6.31 -10.00 23.88
CA ASP A 567 5.75 -10.58 25.10
C ASP A 567 4.66 -9.66 25.67
N THR A 568 3.77 -10.20 26.49
CA THR A 568 2.65 -9.45 27.07
C THR A 568 2.53 -9.70 28.56
N PHE A 569 2.17 -8.67 29.32
CA PHE A 569 1.85 -8.81 30.74
C PHE A 569 0.75 -7.86 31.17
N SER A 570 0.01 -8.28 32.19
CA SER A 570 -1.03 -7.47 32.83
C SER A 570 -0.58 -7.02 34.20
N HIS A 571 -0.70 -5.73 34.49
CA HIS A 571 -0.37 -5.16 35.79
C HIS A 571 -1.34 -4.05 36.14
N LYS A 572 -1.91 -4.09 37.35
CA LYS A 572 -2.90 -3.11 37.86
C LYS A 572 -4.07 -2.83 36.90
N ASN A 573 -4.60 -3.87 36.25
CA ASN A 573 -5.68 -3.85 35.25
C ASN A 573 -5.32 -3.25 33.88
N ASP A 574 -4.08 -2.81 33.68
CA ASP A 574 -3.58 -2.41 32.36
C ASP A 574 -2.87 -3.57 31.67
N VAL A 575 -2.86 -3.53 30.34
CA VAL A 575 -2.18 -4.51 29.48
C VAL A 575 -0.99 -3.83 28.83
N TYR A 576 0.17 -4.48 28.97
CA TYR A 576 1.45 -4.01 28.44
C TYR A 576 2.01 -5.03 27.47
N VAL A 577 2.64 -4.52 26.42
CA VAL A 577 3.29 -5.33 25.39
C VAL A 577 4.74 -4.92 25.30
N THR A 578 5.64 -5.89 25.31
CA THR A 578 7.08 -5.64 25.14
C THR A 578 7.57 -6.15 23.81
N ILE A 579 8.47 -5.40 23.18
CA ILE A 579 9.00 -5.71 21.85
C ILE A 579 10.52 -5.63 21.90
N ALA A 580 11.19 -6.74 21.63
CA ALA A 580 12.64 -6.79 21.46
C ALA A 580 13.03 -6.32 20.04
N ALA A 581 13.67 -5.16 19.96
CA ALA A 581 14.04 -4.51 18.71
C ALA A 581 15.57 -4.33 18.64
N PRO A 582 16.31 -5.32 18.10
CA PRO A 582 17.76 -5.35 18.18
C PRO A 582 18.44 -4.19 17.45
N ASN A 583 17.90 -3.78 16.30
CA ASN A 583 18.51 -2.76 15.43
C ASN A 583 18.40 -1.33 15.97
N ILE A 584 17.44 -1.10 16.87
CA ILE A 584 17.31 0.16 17.62
C ILE A 584 17.72 0.00 19.08
N GLU A 585 18.38 -1.12 19.43
CA GLU A 585 18.97 -1.35 20.74
C GLU A 585 17.98 -1.19 21.90
N SER A 586 16.76 -1.68 21.71
CA SER A 586 15.62 -1.36 22.57
C SER A 586 14.75 -2.57 22.89
N CYS A 587 14.33 -2.64 24.16
CA CYS A 587 13.14 -3.34 24.59
C CYS A 587 12.03 -2.29 24.79
N MET A 588 11.17 -2.15 23.79
CA MET A 588 10.06 -1.19 23.85
C MET A 588 8.96 -1.75 24.73
N VAL A 589 8.42 -0.93 25.64
CA VAL A 589 7.23 -1.25 26.43
C VAL A 589 6.09 -0.37 25.93
N LEU A 590 5.02 -0.99 25.45
CA LEU A 590 3.80 -0.34 25.00
C LEU A 590 2.67 -0.58 26.01
N GLN A 591 1.78 0.39 26.16
CA GLN A 591 0.56 0.30 26.97
C GLN A 591 -0.64 0.51 26.05
N TRP A 592 -1.73 -0.22 26.30
CA TRP A 592 -3.00 0.04 25.64
C TRP A 592 -3.61 1.37 26.08
N ASP A 593 -3.87 2.28 25.14
CA ASP A 593 -4.54 3.55 25.37
C ASP A 593 -6.06 3.39 25.15
N HIS A 594 -6.83 3.44 26.24
CA HIS A 594 -8.28 3.29 26.22
C HIS A 594 -9.03 4.45 25.54
N ILE A 595 -8.39 5.62 25.35
CA ILE A 595 -8.98 6.82 24.75
C ILE A 595 -8.70 6.82 23.25
N GLU A 596 -7.44 6.70 22.86
CA GLU A 596 -7.04 6.71 21.45
C GLU A 596 -7.27 5.36 20.74
N MET A 597 -7.59 4.31 21.49
CA MET A 597 -7.83 2.95 20.99
C MET A 597 -6.62 2.40 20.21
N ASN A 598 -5.41 2.65 20.71
CA ASN A 598 -4.13 2.23 20.11
C ASN A 598 -3.13 1.78 21.19
N PHE A 599 -2.01 1.18 20.78
CA PHE A 599 -0.89 0.89 21.69
C PHE A 599 0.13 2.03 21.62
N ARG A 600 0.33 2.72 22.74
CA ARG A 600 1.28 3.83 22.87
C ARG A 600 2.56 3.41 23.58
N SER A 601 3.66 4.10 23.29
CA SER A 601 4.92 3.89 24.02
C SER A 601 4.75 4.30 25.48
N TYR A 602 5.13 3.40 26.39
CA TYR A 602 5.08 3.60 27.84
C TYR A 602 6.49 3.78 28.42
N ASP A 603 7.40 2.85 28.10
CA ASP A 603 8.80 2.91 28.53
C ASP A 603 9.70 2.28 27.46
N ASN A 604 11.02 2.47 27.59
CA ASN A 604 12.01 1.93 26.69
C ASN A 604 13.30 1.56 27.44
N ILE A 605 13.55 0.26 27.57
CA ILE A 605 14.80 -0.25 28.14
C ILE A 605 15.84 -0.36 27.03
N THR A 606 16.93 0.41 27.12
CA THR A 606 18.01 0.40 26.13
C THR A 606 19.06 -0.66 26.45
N GLY A 607 19.62 -1.31 25.43
CA GLY A 607 20.67 -2.31 25.56
C GLY A 607 21.24 -2.76 24.21
N GLN A 608 22.33 -3.50 24.19
CA GLN A 608 23.09 -3.75 22.94
C GLN A 608 22.54 -4.95 22.16
N SER A 609 21.83 -4.70 21.06
CA SER A 609 21.22 -5.76 20.25
C SER A 609 20.35 -6.69 21.10
N ILE A 610 19.33 -6.13 21.72
CA ILE A 610 18.33 -6.86 22.51
C ILE A 610 17.56 -7.80 21.58
N VAL A 611 17.62 -9.10 21.87
CA VAL A 611 17.00 -10.16 21.06
C VAL A 611 15.80 -10.81 21.73
N GLY A 612 15.63 -10.62 23.04
CA GLY A 612 14.50 -11.14 23.80
C GLY A 612 14.12 -10.23 24.96
N CYS A 613 12.82 -10.00 25.11
CA CYS A 613 12.19 -9.37 26.26
C CYS A 613 11.13 -10.32 26.80
N LYS A 614 11.28 -10.74 28.06
CA LYS A 614 10.31 -11.62 28.72
C LYS A 614 9.98 -11.08 30.09
N SER A 615 8.71 -10.88 30.35
CA SER A 615 8.21 -10.40 31.63
C SER A 615 7.99 -11.55 32.62
N VAL A 616 8.15 -11.27 33.91
CA VAL A 616 7.76 -12.18 34.99
C VAL A 616 7.22 -11.38 36.17
N ILE A 617 6.09 -11.82 36.73
CA ILE A 617 5.44 -11.15 37.86
C ILE A 617 5.60 -12.01 39.11
N ILE A 618 6.35 -11.51 40.09
CA ILE A 618 6.63 -12.21 41.34
C ILE A 618 6.12 -11.33 42.48
N GLN A 619 5.20 -11.84 43.30
CA GLN A 619 4.63 -11.11 44.44
C GLN A 619 4.13 -9.70 44.06
N ASN A 620 3.43 -9.59 42.92
CA ASN A 620 2.91 -8.34 42.34
C ASN A 620 3.98 -7.33 41.87
N LEU A 621 5.26 -7.69 41.87
CA LEU A 621 6.34 -6.91 41.26
C LEU A 621 6.62 -7.41 39.85
N VAL A 622 6.77 -6.48 38.90
CA VAL A 622 7.07 -6.79 37.50
C VAL A 622 8.58 -6.75 37.28
N PHE A 623 9.12 -7.84 36.75
CA PHE A 623 10.49 -7.93 36.28
C PHE A 623 10.54 -8.15 34.78
N MET A 624 11.56 -7.61 34.11
CA MET A 624 11.82 -7.78 32.69
C MET A 624 13.17 -8.44 32.50
N ILE A 625 13.18 -9.65 31.95
CA ILE A 625 14.39 -10.36 31.55
C ILE A 625 14.73 -9.90 30.13
N VAL A 626 15.87 -9.24 29.99
CA VAL A 626 16.37 -8.68 28.73
C VAL A 626 17.59 -9.46 28.29
N ALA A 627 17.43 -10.26 27.23
CA ALA A 627 18.52 -10.99 26.61
C ALA A 627 19.12 -10.21 25.45
N GLN A 628 20.45 -10.12 25.41
CA GLN A 628 21.19 -9.34 24.42
C GLN A 628 22.40 -10.10 23.88
N LEU A 629 22.76 -9.83 22.62
CA LEU A 629 23.90 -10.50 21.96
C LEU A 629 25.25 -9.99 22.46
N PHE A 630 25.30 -8.72 22.88
CA PHE A 630 26.53 -8.06 23.32
C PHE A 630 26.28 -7.36 24.65
N GLY A 631 27.31 -7.12 25.46
CA GLY A 631 27.17 -6.35 26.72
C GLY A 631 26.52 -7.06 27.90
N GLY A 632 26.24 -8.38 27.78
CA GLY A 632 25.68 -9.23 28.85
C GLY A 632 24.19 -9.04 29.07
N SER A 633 23.44 -10.09 29.39
CA SER A 633 21.98 -10.01 29.63
C SER A 633 21.66 -9.49 31.03
N HIS A 634 20.50 -8.85 31.20
CA HIS A 634 20.11 -8.16 32.44
C HIS A 634 18.66 -8.43 32.83
N ILE A 635 18.35 -8.24 34.10
CA ILE A 635 16.99 -8.22 34.64
C ILE A 635 16.72 -6.80 35.11
N TYR A 636 15.57 -6.27 34.71
CA TYR A 636 15.07 -4.97 35.15
C TYR A 636 13.87 -5.18 36.07
N LYS A 637 13.67 -4.27 37.02
CA LYS A 637 12.50 -4.23 37.89
C LYS A 637 11.71 -2.97 37.59
N PHE A 638 10.39 -3.09 37.51
CA PHE A 638 9.51 -1.95 37.36
C PHE A 638 9.48 -1.12 38.65
N ASP A 639 9.80 0.16 38.54
CA ASP A 639 9.72 1.15 39.60
C ASP A 639 8.42 1.94 39.41
N GLU A 640 7.47 1.78 40.33
CA GLU A 640 6.15 2.42 40.24
C GLU A 640 6.23 3.94 40.41
N ASP A 641 7.13 4.42 41.28
CA ASP A 641 7.27 5.85 41.59
C ASP A 641 7.83 6.60 40.38
N GLN A 642 8.74 5.95 39.64
CA GLN A 642 9.34 6.52 38.43
C GLN A 642 8.60 6.13 37.14
N SER A 643 7.61 5.23 37.23
CA SER A 643 6.87 4.67 36.09
C SER A 643 7.80 4.15 34.98
N LYS A 644 8.88 3.47 35.37
CA LYS A 644 9.89 2.96 34.42
C LYS A 644 10.61 1.73 34.96
N PHE A 645 11.23 0.98 34.06
CA PHE A 645 12.10 -0.14 34.40
C PHE A 645 13.50 0.33 34.77
N THR A 646 14.01 -0.17 35.90
CA THR A 646 15.37 0.10 36.36
C THR A 646 16.15 -1.20 36.45
N LYS A 647 17.44 -1.16 36.12
CA LYS A 647 18.28 -2.37 36.13
C LYS A 647 18.33 -2.92 37.56
N PHE A 648 17.95 -4.19 37.71
CA PHE A 648 17.85 -4.89 38.97
C PHE A 648 19.01 -5.86 39.19
N GLN A 649 19.39 -6.60 38.15
CA GLN A 649 20.42 -7.65 38.25
C GLN A 649 21.12 -7.91 36.91
N ASP A 650 22.42 -8.21 36.94
CA ASP A 650 23.17 -8.79 35.82
C ASP A 650 22.98 -10.32 35.75
N ILE A 651 22.78 -10.85 34.55
CA ILE A 651 22.78 -12.31 34.30
C ILE A 651 24.23 -12.75 34.04
N GLU A 652 24.60 -13.94 34.53
CA GLU A 652 25.97 -14.47 34.45
C GLU A 652 26.48 -14.56 32.99
N VAL A 653 27.35 -13.63 32.59
CA VAL A 653 27.83 -13.47 31.21
C VAL A 653 28.61 -14.70 30.71
N SER A 654 29.28 -15.44 31.59
CA SER A 654 30.02 -16.67 31.23
C SER A 654 29.12 -17.79 30.71
N LYS A 655 27.81 -17.70 30.87
CA LYS A 655 26.85 -18.73 30.46
C LYS A 655 26.09 -18.37 29.18
N ILE A 656 25.95 -17.09 28.86
CA ILE A 656 25.10 -16.62 27.77
C ILE A 656 25.94 -15.90 26.72
N SER A 657 25.85 -16.37 25.47
CA SER A 657 26.61 -15.84 24.34
C SER A 657 25.75 -15.54 23.13
N LYS A 658 24.77 -16.39 22.80
CA LYS A 658 23.82 -16.15 21.70
C LYS A 658 22.42 -16.63 22.10
N PRO A 659 21.75 -15.89 23.01
CA PRO A 659 20.40 -16.22 23.45
C PRO A 659 19.42 -16.17 22.27
N ASN A 660 18.55 -17.18 22.14
CA ASN A 660 17.52 -17.22 21.10
C ASN A 660 16.10 -17.17 21.68
N ASP A 661 15.89 -17.74 22.86
CA ASP A 661 14.59 -17.77 23.50
C ASP A 661 14.72 -17.68 25.03
N ILE A 662 13.66 -17.18 25.67
CA ILE A 662 13.51 -17.05 27.11
C ILE A 662 12.15 -17.60 27.52
N GLU A 663 12.16 -18.60 28.38
CA GLU A 663 10.94 -19.21 28.91
C GLU A 663 10.90 -19.17 30.43
N THR A 664 9.78 -18.66 30.96
CA THR A 664 9.56 -18.40 32.40
C THR A 664 8.48 -19.32 32.92
N PHE A 665 8.71 -20.01 34.02
CA PHE A 665 7.77 -20.99 34.56
C PHE A 665 7.91 -21.19 36.06
N GLN A 666 6.96 -21.91 36.66
CA GLN A 666 6.96 -22.27 38.07
C GLN A 666 6.99 -23.79 38.26
N ILE A 667 7.70 -24.24 39.30
CA ILE A 667 7.64 -25.61 39.79
C ILE A 667 7.31 -25.54 41.29
N GLY A 668 6.07 -25.84 41.65
CA GLY A 668 5.56 -25.51 42.98
C GLY A 668 5.49 -23.99 43.14
N ASP A 669 5.99 -23.47 44.26
CA ASP A 669 6.02 -22.03 44.55
C ASP A 669 7.29 -21.32 44.06
N GLU A 670 8.19 -22.06 43.41
CA GLU A 670 9.51 -21.58 43.01
C GLU A 670 9.48 -21.12 41.54
N TRP A 671 9.96 -19.89 41.29
CA TRP A 671 10.08 -19.32 39.96
C TRP A 671 11.40 -19.69 39.29
N PHE A 672 11.31 -20.01 38.02
CA PHE A 672 12.44 -20.29 37.15
C PHE A 672 12.31 -19.56 35.81
N PHE A 673 13.44 -19.32 35.17
CA PHE A 673 13.47 -19.09 33.72
C PHE A 673 14.65 -19.81 33.10
N ILE A 674 14.53 -20.15 31.82
CA ILE A 674 15.62 -20.66 31.00
C ILE A 674 15.92 -19.69 29.87
N ILE A 675 17.21 -19.59 29.51
CA ILE A 675 17.64 -18.99 28.26
C ILE A 675 18.20 -20.10 27.38
N ALA A 676 17.61 -20.29 26.20
CA ALA A 676 18.14 -21.20 25.18
C ALA A 676 19.26 -20.50 24.39
N ASP A 677 20.44 -21.12 24.31
CA ASP A 677 21.62 -20.52 23.69
C ASP A 677 22.13 -21.38 22.52
N SER A 678 22.40 -20.75 21.37
CA SER A 678 22.89 -21.46 20.18
C SER A 678 24.41 -21.43 20.00
N SER A 679 25.14 -20.65 20.81
CA SER A 679 26.58 -20.47 20.70
C SER A 679 27.33 -21.62 21.37
N LYS A 680 28.48 -22.00 20.78
CA LYS A 680 29.44 -22.91 21.44
C LYS A 680 30.07 -22.30 22.69
N ALA A 681 30.01 -20.98 22.81
CA ALA A 681 30.55 -20.24 23.95
C ALA A 681 29.49 -19.96 25.04
N GLY A 682 28.25 -20.44 24.86
CA GLY A 682 27.16 -20.32 25.81
C GLY A 682 26.57 -21.69 26.16
N LEU A 683 25.68 -21.71 27.14
CA LEU A 683 24.99 -22.90 27.65
C LEU A 683 23.52 -22.56 27.87
N SER A 684 22.63 -23.42 27.37
CA SER A 684 21.21 -23.37 27.74
C SER A 684 21.06 -23.61 29.24
N THR A 685 20.70 -22.55 29.97
CA THR A 685 20.87 -22.47 31.42
C THR A 685 19.59 -22.01 32.11
N LEU A 686 19.20 -22.77 33.12
CA LEU A 686 18.10 -22.51 34.03
C LEU A 686 18.56 -21.62 35.18
N TYR A 687 17.75 -20.63 35.51
CA TYR A 687 17.93 -19.69 36.60
C TYR A 687 16.78 -19.84 37.59
N LYS A 688 17.09 -19.79 38.89
CA LYS A 688 16.15 -19.98 39.99
C LYS A 688 16.03 -18.71 40.84
N TRP A 689 14.81 -18.33 41.19
CA TRP A 689 14.53 -17.23 42.13
C TRP A 689 14.90 -17.61 43.57
N ASN A 690 15.48 -16.67 44.35
CA ASN A 690 15.83 -16.87 45.76
C ASN A 690 15.49 -15.67 46.66
N ASP A 691 14.40 -14.96 46.36
CA ASP A 691 13.93 -13.72 47.00
C ASP A 691 14.77 -12.47 46.75
N LYS A 692 16.05 -12.62 46.39
CA LYS A 692 16.95 -11.50 46.06
C LYS A 692 17.17 -11.32 44.57
N GLY A 693 16.91 -12.35 43.77
CA GLY A 693 17.16 -12.35 42.34
C GLY A 693 17.13 -13.75 41.75
N PHE A 694 17.46 -13.84 40.47
CA PHE A 694 17.56 -15.09 39.73
C PHE A 694 19.02 -15.53 39.59
N TYR A 695 19.35 -16.75 40.02
CA TYR A 695 20.72 -17.25 39.99
C TYR A 695 20.81 -18.54 39.18
N SER A 696 21.93 -18.73 38.48
CA SER A 696 22.20 -19.94 37.70
C SER A 696 22.04 -21.18 38.57
N TYR A 697 21.19 -22.11 38.11
CA TYR A 697 20.78 -23.29 38.84
C TYR A 697 21.23 -24.58 38.17
N GLN A 698 21.05 -24.65 36.85
CA GLN A 698 21.39 -25.83 36.05
C GLN A 698 21.66 -25.45 34.60
N SER A 699 22.82 -25.85 34.06
CA SER A 699 23.01 -25.93 32.60
C SER A 699 22.57 -27.33 32.11
N LEU A 700 21.81 -27.40 31.02
CA LEU A 700 21.19 -28.66 30.58
C LEU A 700 22.19 -29.62 29.93
N HIS A 701 23.04 -29.12 29.04
CA HIS A 701 24.08 -29.87 28.33
C HIS A 701 25.15 -28.92 27.76
N GLU A 702 26.22 -29.48 27.19
CA GLU A 702 27.35 -28.67 26.71
C GLU A 702 27.07 -27.88 25.43
N TRP A 703 26.53 -28.45 24.33
CA TRP A 703 26.12 -27.64 23.17
C TRP A 703 25.38 -28.43 22.09
N PHE A 704 24.23 -27.94 21.64
CA PHE A 704 23.53 -28.43 20.45
C PHE A 704 22.90 -27.33 19.58
N ARG A 705 23.35 -26.06 19.64
CA ARG A 705 22.69 -24.94 18.91
C ARG A 705 21.19 -24.82 19.24
N ASP A 706 20.88 -24.65 20.51
CA ASP A 706 19.49 -24.60 20.97
C ASP A 706 18.83 -23.29 20.55
N THR A 707 17.58 -23.38 20.10
CA THR A 707 16.86 -22.26 19.51
C THR A 707 15.64 -21.83 20.31
N ASP A 708 15.02 -22.75 21.05
CA ASP A 708 13.78 -22.50 21.78
C ASP A 708 13.62 -23.52 22.91
N ALA A 709 13.00 -23.10 24.02
CA ALA A 709 12.73 -23.96 25.16
C ALA A 709 11.27 -23.80 25.59
N GLU A 710 10.56 -24.91 25.73
CA GLU A 710 9.14 -24.89 26.08
C GLU A 710 8.90 -25.67 27.37
N PHE A 711 8.34 -25.00 28.37
CA PHE A 711 7.93 -25.66 29.61
C PHE A 711 6.53 -26.25 29.46
N VAL A 712 6.36 -27.50 29.90
CA VAL A 712 5.07 -28.19 29.82
C VAL A 712 4.89 -29.12 31.00
N ASN A 713 3.67 -29.19 31.53
CA ASN A 713 3.31 -30.20 32.52
C ASN A 713 2.71 -31.42 31.80
N LEU A 714 3.46 -32.52 31.76
CA LEU A 714 2.99 -33.82 31.25
C LEU A 714 2.58 -34.70 32.43
N ASP A 715 1.31 -35.09 32.48
CA ASP A 715 0.76 -35.98 33.51
C ASP A 715 1.11 -35.55 34.95
N GLY A 716 0.98 -34.24 35.23
CA GLY A 716 1.25 -33.65 36.55
C GLY A 716 2.75 -33.55 36.92
N LYS A 717 3.66 -33.77 35.97
CA LYS A 717 5.10 -33.59 36.15
C LYS A 717 5.62 -32.47 35.27
N ALA A 718 6.47 -31.63 35.84
CA ALA A 718 7.18 -30.57 35.14
C ALA A 718 8.17 -31.17 34.13
N HIS A 719 8.03 -30.77 32.86
CA HIS A 719 8.93 -31.11 31.78
C HIS A 719 9.39 -29.85 31.05
N LEU A 720 10.52 -29.98 30.36
CA LEU A 720 11.06 -28.96 29.49
C LEU A 720 11.44 -29.61 28.17
N ILE A 721 10.95 -29.07 27.06
CA ILE A 721 11.26 -29.52 25.71
C ILE A 721 12.22 -28.52 25.10
N LEU A 722 13.37 -28.98 24.65
CA LEU A 722 14.41 -28.13 24.07
C LEU A 722 14.53 -28.38 22.56
N ALA A 723 14.32 -27.34 21.76
CA ALA A 723 14.47 -27.37 20.31
C ALA A 723 15.88 -26.94 19.88
N SER A 724 16.36 -27.51 18.78
CA SER A 724 17.74 -27.35 18.36
C SER A 724 17.92 -27.53 16.84
N ARG A 725 18.91 -26.81 16.29
CA ARG A 725 19.35 -26.95 14.88
C ARG A 725 20.31 -28.12 14.66
N SER A 726 20.71 -28.85 15.71
CA SER A 726 21.74 -29.89 15.64
C SER A 726 21.35 -31.21 16.29
N GLN A 727 20.17 -31.31 16.89
CA GLN A 727 19.55 -32.55 17.36
C GLN A 727 18.03 -32.47 17.25
N VAL A 728 17.36 -33.61 17.37
CA VAL A 728 15.89 -33.66 17.53
C VAL A 728 15.48 -33.07 18.89
N PRO A 729 14.23 -32.60 19.06
CA PRO A 729 13.76 -32.06 20.33
C PRO A 729 13.96 -33.04 21.49
N VAL A 730 14.59 -32.56 22.57
CA VAL A 730 14.89 -33.36 23.77
C VAL A 730 13.92 -33.01 24.89
N ILE A 731 13.37 -34.03 25.54
CA ILE A 731 12.45 -33.89 26.68
C ILE A 731 13.23 -34.13 27.97
N TYR A 732 13.22 -33.12 28.85
CA TYR A 732 13.70 -33.20 30.20
C TYR A 732 12.52 -33.32 31.17
N GLN A 733 12.63 -34.19 32.16
CA GLN A 733 11.67 -34.30 33.26
C GLN A 733 12.30 -33.79 34.56
N TRP A 734 11.55 -33.02 35.35
CA TRP A 734 11.96 -32.61 36.67
C TRP A 734 12.07 -33.82 37.62
N SER A 735 13.27 -34.05 38.16
CA SER A 735 13.51 -35.05 39.19
C SER A 735 13.32 -34.44 40.57
N LYS A 736 12.28 -34.88 41.29
CA LYS A 736 12.03 -34.44 42.69
C LYS A 736 13.18 -34.82 43.64
N SER A 737 13.87 -35.95 43.40
CA SER A 737 14.98 -36.40 44.26
C SER A 737 16.27 -35.60 43.99
N ALA A 738 16.58 -35.34 42.71
CA ALA A 738 17.77 -34.59 42.33
C ALA A 738 17.56 -33.07 42.35
N GLN A 739 16.30 -32.62 42.45
CA GLN A 739 15.88 -31.22 42.30
C GLN A 739 16.42 -30.60 41.01
N LYS A 740 16.45 -31.35 39.91
CA LYS A 740 17.03 -30.92 38.63
C LYS A 740 16.27 -31.57 37.48
N PHE A 741 16.33 -30.96 36.31
CA PHE A 741 15.88 -31.56 35.06
C PHE A 741 16.83 -32.68 34.63
N VAL A 742 16.29 -33.84 34.28
CA VAL A 742 17.04 -34.99 33.77
C VAL A 742 16.45 -35.41 32.44
N VAL A 743 17.29 -35.78 31.48
CA VAL A 743 16.85 -36.27 30.17
C VAL A 743 15.92 -37.47 30.36
N GLN A 744 14.71 -37.38 29.82
CA GLN A 744 13.71 -38.44 29.83
C GLN A 744 13.66 -39.17 28.48
N GLY A 745 13.78 -38.41 27.39
CA GLY A 745 13.69 -38.93 26.03
C GLY A 745 13.78 -37.84 24.97
N GLU A 746 13.41 -38.18 23.75
CA GLU A 746 13.43 -37.30 22.59
C GLU A 746 12.14 -37.47 21.77
N ILE A 747 11.85 -36.49 20.91
CA ILE A 747 10.78 -36.59 19.92
C ILE A 747 11.41 -37.04 18.59
N PRO A 748 11.31 -38.33 18.21
CA PRO A 748 12.00 -38.86 17.05
C PRO A 748 11.45 -38.29 15.74
N ASN A 749 12.24 -38.38 14.67
CA ASN A 749 11.87 -37.96 13.30
C ASN A 749 11.52 -36.46 13.18
N MET A 750 12.09 -35.62 14.04
CA MET A 750 11.86 -34.17 14.11
C MET A 750 13.16 -33.38 13.99
N GLU A 751 13.85 -33.55 12.87
CA GLU A 751 15.07 -32.82 12.57
C GLU A 751 14.77 -31.36 12.21
N ASP A 752 15.67 -30.43 12.54
CA ASP A 752 15.58 -29.03 12.14
C ASP A 752 14.41 -28.24 12.75
N VAL A 753 13.93 -28.67 13.92
CA VAL A 753 12.92 -27.93 14.69
C VAL A 753 13.55 -26.68 15.30
N VAL A 754 13.01 -25.52 14.94
CA VAL A 754 13.51 -24.21 15.39
C VAL A 754 12.74 -23.63 16.56
N ALA A 755 11.47 -24.02 16.72
CA ALA A 755 10.62 -23.60 17.83
C ALA A 755 9.58 -24.68 18.16
N VAL A 756 9.22 -24.79 19.44
CA VAL A 756 8.21 -25.69 19.98
C VAL A 756 7.28 -24.86 20.87
N LYS A 757 5.96 -24.99 20.67
CA LYS A 757 4.98 -24.36 21.57
C LYS A 757 3.94 -25.38 22.02
N ALA A 758 3.76 -25.50 23.32
CA ALA A 758 2.73 -26.34 23.91
C ALA A 758 1.41 -25.58 23.96
N PHE A 759 0.31 -26.27 23.66
CA PHE A 759 -1.03 -25.68 23.73
C PHE A 759 -2.07 -26.74 24.07
N TRP A 760 -3.19 -26.29 24.64
CA TRP A 760 -4.26 -27.14 25.11
C TRP A 760 -5.53 -26.81 24.37
N ILE A 761 -6.25 -27.83 23.93
CA ILE A 761 -7.59 -27.71 23.34
C ILE A 761 -8.47 -28.73 24.05
N ILE A 762 -9.50 -28.26 24.77
CA ILE A 762 -10.44 -29.12 25.51
C ILE A 762 -9.68 -30.17 26.36
N GLU A 763 -8.75 -29.70 27.19
CA GLU A 763 -7.90 -30.51 28.09
C GLU A 763 -6.87 -31.45 27.40
N ASP A 764 -6.97 -31.66 26.08
CA ASP A 764 -5.98 -32.41 25.30
C ASP A 764 -4.73 -31.54 25.07
N LEU A 765 -3.54 -32.12 25.31
CA LEU A 765 -2.26 -31.45 25.12
C LEU A 765 -1.70 -31.69 23.71
N TYR A 766 -1.28 -30.60 23.08
CA TYR A 766 -0.64 -30.59 21.77
C TYR A 766 0.69 -29.82 21.78
N LEU A 767 1.53 -30.12 20.78
CA LEU A 767 2.74 -29.36 20.44
C LEU A 767 2.65 -28.84 19.01
N ALA A 768 2.96 -27.56 18.82
CA ALA A 768 3.24 -26.96 17.53
C ALA A 768 4.76 -26.91 17.35
N MET A 769 5.28 -27.66 16.37
CA MET A 769 6.71 -27.73 16.10
C MET A 769 7.04 -27.08 14.75
N THR A 770 7.81 -26.01 14.83
CA THR A 770 8.23 -25.24 13.66
C THR A 770 9.48 -25.86 13.05
N ARG A 771 9.42 -26.19 11.76
CA ARG A 771 10.58 -26.64 11.00
C ARG A 771 10.93 -25.65 9.91
N TYR A 772 12.21 -25.27 9.86
CA TYR A 772 12.71 -24.36 8.82
C TYR A 772 12.89 -25.11 7.49
N ILE A 773 13.39 -26.35 7.53
CA ILE A 773 13.45 -27.27 6.38
C ILE A 773 12.42 -28.38 6.58
N GLY A 774 11.48 -28.49 5.63
CA GLY A 774 10.39 -29.46 5.66
C GLY A 774 9.08 -28.87 6.20
N ASP A 775 8.15 -29.75 6.54
CA ASP A 775 6.82 -29.37 7.05
C ASP A 775 6.84 -29.28 8.57
N SER A 776 6.29 -28.18 9.09
CA SER A 776 6.01 -27.99 10.52
C SER A 776 4.87 -28.89 10.94
N LYS A 777 4.84 -29.30 12.21
CA LYS A 777 3.92 -30.36 12.63
C LYS A 777 3.16 -30.00 13.88
N VAL A 778 1.93 -30.50 13.96
CA VAL A 778 1.12 -30.52 15.17
C VAL A 778 1.10 -31.94 15.71
N LEU A 779 1.48 -32.11 16.97
CA LEU A 779 1.51 -33.39 17.66
C LEU A 779 0.55 -33.37 18.83
N HIS A 780 -0.03 -34.53 19.12
CA HIS A 780 -0.91 -34.77 20.25
C HIS A 780 -0.21 -35.68 21.28
N TRP A 781 -0.34 -35.37 22.57
CA TRP A 781 0.15 -36.24 23.63
C TRP A 781 -0.76 -37.47 23.79
N THR A 782 -0.32 -38.61 23.27
CA THR A 782 -0.86 -39.90 23.73
C THR A 782 -0.17 -40.21 25.05
N ALA A 783 -0.83 -40.77 26.07
CA ALA A 783 -0.37 -40.93 27.46
C ALA A 783 1.08 -41.45 27.73
N LYS A 784 1.86 -41.79 26.70
CA LYS A 784 3.29 -42.11 26.77
C LYS A 784 4.18 -41.35 25.78
N HIS A 785 3.66 -40.85 24.67
CA HIS A 785 4.46 -40.22 23.61
C HIS A 785 3.64 -39.24 22.75
N PHE A 786 4.32 -38.30 22.10
CA PHE A 786 3.71 -37.40 21.14
C PHE A 786 3.51 -38.10 19.79
N SER A 787 2.28 -38.07 19.28
CA SER A 787 1.91 -38.59 17.95
C SER A 787 1.57 -37.44 17.02
N GLU A 788 2.08 -37.46 15.80
CA GLU A 788 1.71 -36.48 14.76
C GLU A 788 0.23 -36.59 14.39
N ILE A 789 -0.45 -35.44 14.37
CA ILE A 789 -1.83 -35.33 13.88
C ILE A 789 -1.93 -34.53 12.58
N GLN A 790 -0.98 -33.63 12.33
CA GLN A 790 -1.01 -32.77 11.15
C GLN A 790 0.38 -32.30 10.75
N ALA A 791 0.65 -32.30 9.44
CA ALA A 791 1.80 -31.64 8.83
C ALA A 791 1.35 -30.40 8.04
N LEU A 792 2.14 -29.34 8.13
CA LEU A 792 1.87 -28.02 7.54
C LEU A 792 3.08 -27.58 6.71
N PRO A 793 2.94 -27.40 5.39
CA PRO A 793 4.02 -26.95 4.53
C PRO A 793 4.60 -25.60 5.00
N SER A 794 5.86 -25.59 5.43
CA SER A 794 6.42 -24.46 6.18
C SER A 794 7.87 -24.11 5.82
N ARG A 795 8.32 -24.41 4.59
CA ARG A 795 9.72 -24.16 4.21
C ARG A 795 10.09 -22.69 4.41
N GLY A 796 11.10 -22.44 5.23
CA GLY A 796 11.54 -21.09 5.62
C GLY A 796 10.77 -20.45 6.75
N SER A 797 9.89 -21.18 7.43
CA SER A 797 9.20 -20.68 8.61
C SER A 797 10.14 -20.68 9.82
N MET A 798 10.04 -19.61 10.62
CA MET A 798 10.69 -19.48 11.91
C MET A 798 9.69 -19.55 13.08
N ILE A 799 8.38 -19.60 12.79
CA ILE A 799 7.35 -19.65 13.83
C ILE A 799 6.09 -20.39 13.39
N LEU A 800 5.58 -21.25 14.26
CA LEU A 800 4.27 -21.87 14.22
C LEU A 800 3.64 -21.69 15.61
N GLN A 801 2.79 -20.67 15.75
CA GLN A 801 2.32 -20.21 17.04
C GLN A 801 0.84 -20.55 17.25
N PRO A 802 0.49 -21.37 18.26
CA PRO A 802 -0.88 -21.52 18.70
C PRO A 802 -1.33 -20.32 19.53
N PHE A 803 -2.58 -19.90 19.37
CA PHE A 803 -3.22 -18.87 20.20
C PHE A 803 -4.74 -19.06 20.20
N SER A 804 -5.46 -18.46 21.15
CA SER A 804 -6.90 -18.71 21.29
C SER A 804 -7.65 -17.51 21.84
N PHE A 805 -8.74 -17.13 21.16
CA PHE A 805 -9.65 -16.10 21.67
C PHE A 805 -10.96 -16.76 22.04
N LYS A 806 -11.31 -16.71 23.33
CA LYS A 806 -12.47 -17.42 23.89
C LYS A 806 -12.36 -18.92 23.57
N GLU A 807 -13.36 -19.51 22.93
CA GLU A 807 -13.41 -20.94 22.59
C GLU A 807 -12.80 -21.25 21.20
N ARG A 808 -12.25 -20.24 20.51
CA ARG A 808 -11.68 -20.42 19.16
C ARG A 808 -10.17 -20.56 19.24
N HIS A 809 -9.68 -21.69 18.75
CA HIS A 809 -8.27 -22.02 18.72
C HIS A 809 -7.71 -21.79 17.32
N TYR A 810 -6.63 -21.01 17.23
CA TYR A 810 -5.96 -20.66 15.98
C TYR A 810 -4.51 -21.11 16.00
N LEU A 811 -3.93 -21.21 14.81
CA LEU A 811 -2.52 -21.51 14.60
C LEU A 811 -1.95 -20.58 13.53
N ALA A 812 -0.95 -19.76 13.88
CA ALA A 812 -0.28 -18.85 12.96
C ALA A 812 1.03 -19.47 12.45
N LEU A 813 1.13 -19.67 11.15
CA LEU A 813 2.34 -20.12 10.47
C LEU A 813 3.03 -18.93 9.78
N GLY A 814 4.22 -18.59 10.26
CA GLY A 814 5.08 -17.59 9.65
C GLY A 814 5.68 -18.03 8.31
N SER A 815 6.06 -17.06 7.46
CA SER A 815 6.78 -17.35 6.22
C SER A 815 7.73 -16.21 5.85
N ASP A 816 8.98 -16.55 5.56
CA ASP A 816 9.98 -15.59 5.07
C ASP A 816 9.88 -15.35 3.54
N TYR A 817 9.09 -16.15 2.82
CA TYR A 817 9.02 -16.16 1.35
C TYR A 817 7.63 -15.85 0.78
N THR A 818 6.57 -16.04 1.56
CA THR A 818 5.16 -15.89 1.14
C THR A 818 4.33 -15.19 2.23
N PHE A 819 3.02 -15.06 2.03
CA PHE A 819 2.11 -14.65 3.11
C PHE A 819 2.12 -15.66 4.26
N SER A 820 2.01 -15.16 5.48
CA SER A 820 1.75 -15.98 6.67
C SER A 820 0.32 -16.50 6.65
N GLN A 821 0.14 -17.70 7.18
CA GLN A 821 -1.14 -18.41 7.15
C GLN A 821 -1.68 -18.50 8.58
N ILE A 822 -2.94 -18.12 8.78
CA ILE A 822 -3.70 -18.37 9.99
C ILE A 822 -4.60 -19.55 9.72
N TYR A 823 -4.59 -20.53 10.62
CA TYR A 823 -5.47 -21.68 10.62
C TYR A 823 -6.43 -21.62 11.81
N LEU A 824 -7.61 -22.22 11.67
CA LEU A 824 -8.64 -22.34 12.70
C LEU A 824 -8.83 -23.83 13.02
N TRP A 825 -8.93 -24.17 14.30
CA TRP A 825 -9.16 -25.54 14.74
C TRP A 825 -10.55 -26.02 14.34
N ASN A 826 -10.60 -27.19 13.68
CA ASN A 826 -11.82 -27.93 13.43
C ASN A 826 -11.99 -28.98 14.54
N PRO A 827 -13.01 -28.85 15.42
CA PRO A 827 -13.22 -29.78 16.53
C PRO A 827 -13.67 -31.18 16.09
N GLU A 828 -14.28 -31.33 14.91
CA GLU A 828 -14.75 -32.61 14.39
C GLU A 828 -13.58 -33.48 13.93
N ASP A 829 -12.70 -32.90 13.11
CA ASP A 829 -11.57 -33.62 12.53
C ASP A 829 -10.30 -33.58 13.41
N LYS A 830 -10.32 -32.78 14.48
CA LYS A 830 -9.17 -32.51 15.37
C LYS A 830 -7.91 -32.08 14.60
N VAL A 831 -8.08 -31.19 13.62
CA VAL A 831 -7.00 -30.60 12.82
C VAL A 831 -7.20 -29.10 12.61
N PHE A 832 -6.14 -28.39 12.23
CA PHE A 832 -6.21 -26.98 11.87
C PHE A 832 -6.49 -26.77 10.38
N GLU A 833 -7.56 -26.05 10.06
CA GLU A 833 -7.93 -25.72 8.69
C GLU A 833 -7.55 -24.30 8.31
N ARG A 834 -7.19 -24.09 7.04
CA ARG A 834 -6.71 -22.79 6.57
C ARG A 834 -7.83 -21.76 6.67
N PHE A 835 -7.58 -20.70 7.43
CA PHE A 835 -8.58 -19.69 7.77
C PHE A 835 -8.35 -18.37 7.03
N LYS A 836 -7.13 -17.81 7.08
CA LYS A 836 -6.81 -16.51 6.47
C LYS A 836 -5.33 -16.39 6.12
N GLU A 837 -5.01 -15.53 5.16
CA GLU A 837 -3.64 -15.11 4.85
C GLU A 837 -3.39 -13.69 5.35
N VAL A 838 -2.23 -13.44 5.95
CA VAL A 838 -1.79 -12.13 6.43
C VAL A 838 -0.38 -11.83 5.95
N TYR A 839 -0.11 -10.56 5.65
CA TYR A 839 1.20 -10.14 5.14
C TYR A 839 2.07 -9.59 6.27
N ILE A 840 3.12 -10.33 6.63
CA ILE A 840 4.16 -9.92 7.57
C ILE A 840 5.52 -10.31 6.97
N GLN A 841 6.48 -9.40 6.99
CA GLN A 841 7.81 -9.64 6.42
C GLN A 841 8.69 -10.39 7.43
N ALA A 842 9.02 -11.65 7.13
CA ALA A 842 9.88 -12.49 7.97
C ALA A 842 9.46 -12.51 9.45
N PRO A 843 8.27 -13.03 9.77
CA PRO A 843 7.74 -13.03 11.12
C PRO A 843 8.57 -13.90 12.08
N ARG A 844 8.66 -13.49 13.35
CA ARG A 844 9.44 -14.21 14.38
C ARG A 844 8.62 -14.62 15.60
N SER A 845 7.53 -13.93 15.88
CA SER A 845 6.57 -14.26 16.94
C SER A 845 5.18 -13.80 16.54
N PHE A 846 4.18 -14.52 17.04
CA PHE A 846 2.80 -14.05 17.10
C PHE A 846 2.40 -14.03 18.58
N THR A 847 1.93 -12.90 19.10
CA THR A 847 1.65 -12.76 20.53
C THR A 847 0.24 -12.26 20.73
N MET A 848 -0.55 -13.06 21.45
CA MET A 848 -1.94 -12.75 21.77
C MET A 848 -2.00 -11.72 22.89
N VAL A 849 -2.83 -10.69 22.72
CA VAL A 849 -3.02 -9.63 23.70
C VAL A 849 -4.51 -9.37 23.85
N SER A 850 -5.06 -9.62 25.04
CA SER A 850 -6.48 -9.42 25.33
C SER A 850 -6.66 -8.32 26.36
N THR A 851 -7.55 -7.39 26.06
CA THR A 851 -8.08 -6.40 27.00
C THR A 851 -9.48 -6.81 27.45
N TYR A 852 -10.11 -6.07 28.37
CA TYR A 852 -11.47 -6.38 28.83
C TYR A 852 -12.52 -6.42 27.69
N ARG A 853 -12.28 -5.77 26.55
CA ARG A 853 -13.28 -5.66 25.45
C ARG A 853 -12.78 -6.09 24.08
N ARG A 854 -11.46 -6.18 23.89
CA ARG A 854 -10.85 -6.32 22.57
C ARG A 854 -9.67 -7.27 22.63
N ASP A 855 -9.52 -8.00 21.55
CA ASP A 855 -8.56 -9.07 21.37
C ASP A 855 -7.63 -8.70 20.20
N PHE A 856 -6.32 -8.83 20.39
CA PHE A 856 -5.32 -8.42 19.41
C PHE A 856 -4.26 -9.50 19.21
N ILE A 857 -3.70 -9.57 18.01
CA ILE A 857 -2.52 -10.37 17.71
C ILE A 857 -1.40 -9.45 17.22
N PHE A 858 -0.27 -9.47 17.93
CA PHE A 858 0.96 -8.82 17.53
C PHE A 858 1.80 -9.79 16.71
N ALA A 859 2.27 -9.35 15.54
CA ALA A 859 3.16 -10.13 14.70
C ALA A 859 4.48 -9.36 14.53
N SER A 860 5.54 -9.84 15.20
CA SER A 860 6.89 -9.27 15.02
C SER A 860 7.39 -9.49 13.59
N SER A 861 8.27 -8.62 13.14
CA SER A 861 8.79 -8.64 11.77
C SER A 861 10.29 -8.39 11.81
N PHE A 862 11.09 -9.35 11.34
CA PHE A 862 12.55 -9.22 11.33
C PHE A 862 13.08 -8.33 10.19
N LYS A 863 12.31 -8.15 9.12
CA LYS A 863 12.69 -7.39 7.92
C LYS A 863 11.76 -6.22 7.59
N GLY A 864 10.83 -5.93 8.49
CA GLY A 864 9.76 -4.96 8.28
C GLY A 864 9.22 -4.44 9.61
N SER A 865 8.01 -3.92 9.59
CA SER A 865 7.36 -3.34 10.78
C SER A 865 6.51 -4.39 11.49
N THR A 866 6.58 -4.43 12.83
CA THR A 866 5.64 -5.21 13.65
C THR A 866 4.20 -4.79 13.34
N GLN A 867 3.34 -5.76 13.05
CA GLN A 867 1.94 -5.53 12.73
C GLN A 867 1.05 -5.89 13.92
N ILE A 868 -0.01 -5.11 14.14
CA ILE A 868 -1.02 -5.36 15.18
C ILE A 868 -2.35 -5.55 14.46
N PHE A 869 -2.98 -6.70 14.65
CA PHE A 869 -4.31 -6.99 14.13
C PHE A 869 -5.31 -7.09 15.27
N GLU A 870 -6.50 -6.51 15.09
CA GLU A 870 -7.63 -6.69 15.99
C GLU A 870 -8.44 -7.92 15.55
N HIS A 871 -8.77 -8.78 16.50
CA HIS A 871 -9.67 -9.91 16.33
C HIS A 871 -11.10 -9.43 16.55
N ILE A 872 -11.92 -9.59 15.52
CA ILE A 872 -13.32 -9.17 15.54
C ILE A 872 -14.24 -10.38 15.41
N ILE A 873 -15.41 -10.29 16.04
CA ILE A 873 -16.49 -11.27 15.89
C ILE A 873 -17.40 -10.79 14.77
N ILE A 874 -17.71 -11.69 13.83
CA ILE A 874 -18.60 -11.44 12.71
C ILE A 874 -19.83 -12.33 12.91
N ASP A 875 -20.99 -11.74 13.13
CA ASP A 875 -22.24 -12.49 13.12
C ASP A 875 -22.68 -12.71 11.66
N LEU A 876 -22.60 -13.95 11.18
CA LEU A 876 -23.03 -14.39 9.85
C LEU A 876 -24.55 -14.49 9.72
N SER A 877 -25.33 -14.32 10.81
CA SER A 877 -26.79 -14.21 10.76
C SER A 877 -27.27 -12.77 10.53
N LEU A 878 -26.42 -11.78 10.85
CA LEU A 878 -26.74 -10.35 10.83
C LEU A 878 -26.34 -9.61 9.56
#